data_AF-A0AAU7KHU3-F1
#
_entry.id   AF-A0AAU7KHU3-F1
#
_cell.length_a   1.000
_cell.length_b   1.000
_cell.length_c   1.000
_cell.angle_alpha   90.00
_cell.angle_beta   90.00
_cell.angle_gamma   90.00
#
_symmetry.space_group_name_H-M   'P 1'
#
loop_
_entity.id
_entity.type
_entity.pdbx_description
1 polymer ?
#
loop_
_entity_poly.entity_id
_entity_poly.type
_entity_poly.pdbx_seq_one_letter_code
_entity_poly.pdbx_strand_id
1 'polypeptide(L)'
;MDRPRESLLPPWVFRLLVLGLVLVLIGFQPARHLLSQASMNAENDRHAALLLAKARLDADPQRRDLRLALARLQLEAQQPGAAGETLAPLEDDTDPEVQWWLLEQRWQAINALEPGDPHDATLRRHLVERFYDIHAWAGIDGPGETDPRLSNDRLTLMAHRWLSLEHPWEAAECFEALARRDQDRRFHWLREAGRSWMQAGSPIRASSAWHRAWLARDVGASPLGWLDLVIPPAQAADQIESPDRQVARQSLEAAFQSDSQQGINYARQYLEAYPNDAELLDLAIRLALAVNDVDQALTWATRLQALDADDPERLERLAAVALAAGKPELSVAPLQRLNATDPATYAHQLANAQRWSGDTPGAMATLEALATSYPDAAADRQLVELALAGYDRVRARAALERLNARDELTAVEQGQLVDVLNDLGEPDAAIAYLRHWNSQRQLSLLLKVRLATLLEQTGALADAEAQWAALRQASSFDHDEAARQQGRLLRRQWQLSDALAVLPADSPSTWQQRAELGWSAGHAQEVIDSYRRLSTRRELNEQESLRLLHAAVTDGDAALVETLATQRWQRFKDTDAILAGFYTAQAQHRPDIARRLLTLARQEPERFADSPAYWGLIADSELQNLNPRDALNALRQGLRLAPADPSLRAGEIYALTMLQHRELPQRLAEAESLASTSQQLNLAVAGGYRSIGDTQRARLWYRRSAQGPAPGPEVLMEIADVLAQSGHPGVALGLRRRAVVLLAPQLARQLDPASNLDESILGRQLEGLTWSAPQIGAEPAANWYQSLAAHLPLLDTEALSSGVRSLDLLALLGWQARYRYLWLQRHHLGLPTPSYHRLNVAIAQLDHATVGQMLDDPGQPLAPSDRLAGAMALERRGDAMQHALLLHRRGADQRGEIVSLANKMPQRASIGHRYQEIGELSLERTQAIFERTSERWGAELAIGSISLDEDDLSPNLTSHDLDEERLVALSATHRGIRSITRLSVGSRDSDAENHLEARLGHRYNLTSRLSARFKADWQQPSTANDTLRLLATEDRLGIGLDWMPTLRDRLSLDARHTRYHERFDENRLGSGRYFESSWEHALLQGETRRLGLRLFATHESQDPDGRLPDVLADRLGPDIDPDALFNDDASVLGLGLSLSRGAPGAPYPQVASPRWQLDVSGGHRWPSRELAGSASLMVGTRVFGSDELSLEAGIDRGTGTDESTRLNAALNYQYFFGP
;
A
#
# COMPACT_ATOMS: atom_id res chain seq x y z
N MET A 1 -26.19 24.01 36.61
CA MET A 1 -26.15 22.57 36.35
C MET A 1 -24.70 22.18 36.22
N ASP A 2 -24.15 21.65 37.30
CA ASP A 2 -22.78 21.15 37.33
C ASP A 2 -22.70 19.82 36.56
N ARG A 3 -21.53 19.54 36.01
CA ARG A 3 -21.16 18.22 35.47
C ARG A 3 -19.78 17.83 36.01
N PRO A 4 -19.54 16.53 36.24
CA PRO A 4 -18.39 16.07 37.02
C PRO A 4 -17.07 16.21 36.26
N ARG A 5 -15.97 16.24 37.01
CA ARG A 5 -14.63 15.99 36.49
C ARG A 5 -14.39 14.48 36.46
N GLU A 6 -14.31 13.90 35.28
CA GLU A 6 -13.89 12.51 35.10
C GLU A 6 -12.36 12.44 34.95
N SER A 7 -11.70 11.72 35.87
CA SER A 7 -10.23 11.50 35.86
C SER A 7 -9.91 10.18 35.15
N LEU A 8 -9.03 10.21 34.14
CA LEU A 8 -8.97 9.16 33.13
C LEU A 8 -8.38 7.80 33.55
N LEU A 9 -7.50 7.70 34.56
CA LEU A 9 -6.95 6.41 35.03
C LEU A 9 -6.62 6.40 36.54
N PRO A 10 -6.82 5.25 37.24
CA PRO A 10 -6.43 5.08 38.65
C PRO A 10 -4.94 4.68 38.82
N PRO A 11 -4.25 5.14 39.89
CA PRO A 11 -2.78 5.15 39.97
C PRO A 11 -2.09 3.79 40.25
N TRP A 12 -2.81 2.67 40.25
CA TRP A 12 -2.23 1.34 40.48
C TRP A 12 -1.81 0.62 39.19
N VAL A 13 -2.53 0.84 38.08
CA VAL A 13 -2.25 0.22 36.77
C VAL A 13 -0.85 0.59 36.26
N PHE A 14 -0.43 1.84 36.51
CA PHE A 14 0.90 2.36 36.18
C PHE A 14 2.06 1.56 36.82
N ARG A 15 1.84 0.94 38.00
CA ARG A 15 2.90 0.28 38.76
C ARG A 15 3.23 -1.13 38.26
N LEU A 16 2.28 -1.81 37.60
CA LEU A 16 2.50 -3.16 37.06
C LEU A 16 3.36 -3.13 35.77
N LEU A 17 3.16 -2.13 34.92
CA LEU A 17 3.96 -1.94 33.70
C LEU A 17 5.44 -1.65 34.01
N VAL A 18 5.71 -0.89 35.07
CA VAL A 18 7.08 -0.59 35.51
C VAL A 18 7.81 -1.85 36.00
N LEU A 19 7.12 -2.75 36.70
CA LEU A 19 7.76 -3.94 37.28
C LEU A 19 8.20 -4.96 36.22
N GLY A 20 7.43 -5.12 35.14
CA GLY A 20 7.76 -6.08 34.06
C GLY A 20 9.02 -5.71 33.26
N LEU A 21 9.32 -4.41 33.14
CA LEU A 21 10.46 -3.92 32.35
C LEU A 21 11.82 -4.16 33.04
N VAL A 22 11.85 -4.17 34.37
CA VAL A 22 13.08 -4.30 35.18
C VAL A 22 13.73 -5.69 35.02
N LEU A 23 12.92 -6.75 34.85
CA LEU A 23 13.42 -8.14 34.81
C LEU A 23 14.14 -8.52 33.51
N VAL A 24 13.93 -7.78 32.41
CA VAL A 24 14.55 -8.08 31.10
C VAL A 24 15.99 -7.55 31.02
N LEU A 25 16.36 -6.57 31.85
CA LEU A 25 17.62 -5.81 31.75
C LEU A 25 18.83 -6.44 32.49
N ILE A 26 18.76 -7.73 32.89
CA ILE A 26 19.70 -8.33 33.85
C ILE A 26 20.70 -9.34 33.22
N GLY A 27 20.64 -9.66 31.92
CA GLY A 27 21.53 -10.66 31.31
C GLY A 27 22.18 -10.30 29.96
N PHE A 28 23.52 -10.45 29.88
CA PHE A 28 24.39 -10.98 28.78
C PHE A 28 25.79 -10.29 28.65
N GLN A 29 26.88 -11.08 28.50
CA GLN A 29 28.32 -10.69 28.27
C GLN A 29 29.24 -11.93 27.98
N PRO A 30 30.26 -11.89 27.06
CA PRO A 30 31.63 -12.49 27.28
C PRO A 30 32.86 -11.95 26.42
N ALA A 31 34.06 -12.62 26.39
CA ALA A 31 35.41 -12.15 25.87
C ALA A 31 36.26 -13.09 24.88
N ARG A 32 37.64 -13.05 24.78
CA ARG A 32 38.55 -13.49 23.61
C ARG A 32 39.92 -14.30 23.85
N HIS A 33 40.61 -14.86 22.78
CA HIS A 33 42.08 -15.32 22.54
C HIS A 33 42.46 -16.89 22.41
N LEU A 34 43.57 -17.54 21.86
CA LEU A 34 44.82 -17.33 20.99
C LEU A 34 45.69 -18.65 20.58
N LEU A 35 46.61 -18.64 19.54
CA LEU A 35 47.83 -19.53 19.15
C LEU A 35 47.72 -21.07 18.72
N SER A 36 48.69 -21.95 18.26
CA SER A 36 50.00 -22.12 17.45
C SER A 36 50.50 -23.65 17.47
N GLN A 37 51.49 -24.39 16.83
CA GLN A 37 52.48 -24.60 15.66
C GLN A 37 53.25 -26.01 15.90
N ALA A 38 54.12 -26.80 15.18
CA ALA A 38 54.80 -27.16 13.85
C ALA A 38 55.44 -28.64 13.97
N SER A 39 56.26 -29.44 13.19
CA SER A 39 57.14 -29.49 11.94
C SER A 39 57.54 -30.98 11.47
N MET A 40 58.67 -31.32 10.76
CA MET A 40 58.94 -32.56 9.90
C MET A 40 60.33 -33.33 9.96
N ASN A 41 60.53 -34.56 9.35
CA ASN A 41 61.84 -35.32 9.14
C ASN A 41 61.84 -36.53 8.08
N ALA A 42 62.96 -37.30 7.82
CA ALA A 42 63.17 -38.35 6.74
C ALA A 42 64.11 -39.62 7.02
N GLU A 43 64.41 -40.51 6.02
CA GLU A 43 65.09 -41.87 6.11
C GLU A 43 65.93 -42.33 4.83
N ASN A 44 66.84 -43.37 4.90
CA ASN A 44 67.21 -44.41 3.85
C ASN A 44 68.63 -45.10 3.94
N ASP A 45 68.75 -46.46 4.09
CA ASP A 45 69.81 -47.39 3.52
C ASP A 45 69.50 -48.91 3.76
N ARG A 46 69.99 -49.89 2.94
CA ARG A 46 69.50 -51.32 2.88
C ARG A 46 70.50 -52.50 2.62
N HIS A 47 70.70 -52.97 1.38
CA HIS A 47 70.58 -54.42 1.03
C HIS A 47 71.61 -55.49 1.51
N ALA A 48 72.95 -55.34 1.39
CA ALA A 48 73.94 -56.40 1.73
C ALA A 48 73.93 -56.81 3.24
N ALA A 49 73.10 -56.12 4.02
CA ALA A 49 72.73 -56.44 5.37
C ALA A 49 72.09 -57.83 5.56
N LEU A 50 71.70 -58.63 4.56
CA LEU A 50 71.04 -59.94 4.82
C LEU A 50 71.83 -60.87 5.74
N LEU A 51 72.98 -61.32 5.24
CA LEU A 51 73.84 -62.28 5.92
C LEU A 51 74.58 -61.61 7.09
N LEU A 52 74.86 -60.30 6.95
CA LEU A 52 75.51 -59.50 7.99
C LEU A 52 74.57 -59.21 9.18
N ALA A 53 73.28 -58.98 8.95
CA ALA A 53 72.28 -58.79 10.00
C ALA A 53 71.99 -60.11 10.69
N LYS A 54 71.88 -61.23 9.96
CA LYS A 54 71.74 -62.55 10.61
C LYS A 54 72.96 -62.89 11.49
N ALA A 55 74.17 -62.77 10.96
CA ALA A 55 75.38 -63.03 11.75
C ALA A 55 75.58 -62.05 12.93
N ARG A 56 75.15 -60.79 12.81
CA ARG A 56 75.18 -59.82 13.92
C ARG A 56 74.04 -60.06 14.94
N LEU A 57 72.88 -60.55 14.50
CA LEU A 57 71.74 -60.88 15.35
C LEU A 57 72.02 -62.16 16.16
N ASP A 58 72.61 -63.18 15.54
CA ASP A 58 73.03 -64.39 16.24
C ASP A 58 74.10 -64.09 17.31
N ALA A 59 74.87 -63.00 17.16
CA ALA A 59 75.84 -62.49 18.13
C ALA A 59 75.23 -61.58 19.22
N ASP A 60 74.09 -60.94 18.97
CA ASP A 60 73.34 -60.12 19.94
C ASP A 60 71.81 -60.23 19.69
N PRO A 61 71.16 -61.30 20.21
CA PRO A 61 69.81 -61.68 19.80
C PRO A 61 68.67 -60.72 20.17
N GLN A 62 68.94 -59.69 20.98
CA GLN A 62 67.94 -58.71 21.44
C GLN A 62 67.92 -57.42 20.60
N ARG A 63 68.81 -57.29 19.60
CA ARG A 63 68.90 -56.09 18.74
C ARG A 63 67.80 -56.05 17.68
N ARG A 64 66.69 -55.39 18.03
CA ARG A 64 65.53 -55.04 17.19
C ARG A 64 65.89 -54.58 15.77
N ASP A 65 66.87 -53.68 15.64
CA ASP A 65 67.30 -53.13 14.34
C ASP A 65 67.86 -54.20 13.39
N LEU A 66 68.56 -55.21 13.93
CA LEU A 66 69.10 -56.32 13.15
C LEU A 66 68.03 -57.36 12.80
N ARG A 67 67.05 -57.59 13.69
CA ARG A 67 65.86 -58.41 13.38
C ARG A 67 65.08 -57.83 12.21
N LEU A 68 64.85 -56.52 12.23
CA LEU A 68 64.13 -55.80 11.18
C LEU A 68 64.86 -55.84 9.85
N ALA A 69 66.16 -55.55 9.84
CA ALA A 69 66.97 -55.63 8.62
C ALA A 69 66.94 -57.05 8.02
N LEU A 70 67.07 -58.09 8.85
CA LEU A 70 66.99 -59.48 8.40
C LEU A 70 65.59 -59.83 7.87
N ALA A 71 64.53 -59.53 8.62
CA ALA A 71 63.16 -59.89 8.28
C ALA A 71 62.64 -59.17 7.03
N ARG A 72 62.91 -57.86 6.92
CA ARG A 72 62.68 -57.06 5.71
C ARG A 72 63.21 -57.77 4.48
N LEU A 73 64.49 -58.17 4.54
CA LEU A 73 65.15 -58.79 3.40
C LEU A 73 64.77 -60.27 3.20
N GLN A 74 64.25 -60.97 4.22
CA GLN A 74 63.62 -62.29 4.07
C GLN A 74 62.25 -62.19 3.36
N LEU A 75 61.49 -61.11 3.59
CA LEU A 75 60.22 -60.84 2.92
C LEU A 75 60.42 -60.33 1.49
N GLU A 76 61.42 -59.48 1.27
CA GLU A 76 61.93 -59.13 -0.06
C GLU A 76 62.50 -60.37 -0.81
N ALA A 77 62.80 -61.47 -0.09
CA ALA A 77 63.20 -62.78 -0.62
C ALA A 77 62.08 -63.86 -0.59
N GLN A 78 60.82 -63.48 -0.37
CA GLN A 78 59.64 -64.37 -0.35
C GLN A 78 59.69 -65.54 0.66
N GLN A 79 60.23 -65.32 1.86
CA GLN A 79 60.29 -66.31 2.94
C GLN A 79 59.45 -65.91 4.17
N PRO A 80 58.11 -65.79 4.06
CA PRO A 80 57.26 -65.27 5.14
C PRO A 80 57.30 -66.14 6.41
N GLY A 81 57.52 -67.45 6.32
CA GLY A 81 57.71 -68.31 7.50
C GLY A 81 58.95 -67.91 8.32
N ALA A 82 60.12 -67.86 7.68
CA ALA A 82 61.39 -67.49 8.33
C ALA A 82 61.44 -66.02 8.77
N ALA A 83 60.74 -65.13 8.06
CA ALA A 83 60.54 -63.75 8.50
C ALA A 83 59.63 -63.68 9.74
N GLY A 84 58.59 -64.51 9.82
CA GLY A 84 57.73 -64.66 10.99
C GLY A 84 58.52 -65.09 12.23
N GLU A 85 59.34 -66.14 12.12
CA GLU A 85 60.25 -66.58 13.21
C GLU A 85 61.24 -65.48 13.63
N THR A 86 61.70 -64.65 12.68
CA THR A 86 62.65 -63.56 12.95
C THR A 86 61.98 -62.37 13.65
N LEU A 87 60.73 -62.06 13.28
CA LEU A 87 59.91 -60.97 13.81
C LEU A 87 59.11 -61.32 15.08
N ALA A 88 58.88 -62.60 15.39
CA ALA A 88 58.03 -62.99 16.53
C ALA A 88 58.44 -62.36 17.88
N PRO A 89 59.74 -62.16 18.21
CA PRO A 89 60.13 -61.44 19.43
C PRO A 89 59.88 -59.91 19.40
N LEU A 90 59.34 -59.39 18.30
CA LEU A 90 58.90 -58.01 18.08
C LEU A 90 57.39 -57.94 17.73
N GLU A 91 56.63 -59.02 17.96
CA GLU A 91 55.20 -59.09 17.61
C GLU A 91 54.36 -57.97 18.27
N ASP A 92 54.71 -57.63 19.51
CA ASP A 92 54.13 -56.57 20.34
C ASP A 92 54.82 -55.18 20.15
N ASP A 93 55.84 -55.08 19.28
CA ASP A 93 56.62 -53.85 19.12
C ASP A 93 55.86 -52.82 18.27
N THR A 94 55.60 -51.64 18.83
CA THR A 94 54.78 -50.58 18.21
C THR A 94 55.49 -49.76 17.13
N ASP A 95 56.68 -50.18 16.67
CA ASP A 95 57.41 -49.53 15.57
C ASP A 95 56.69 -49.66 14.21
N PRO A 96 56.41 -48.56 13.50
CA PRO A 96 55.95 -48.55 12.11
C PRO A 96 56.66 -49.49 11.11
N GLU A 97 58.00 -49.62 11.13
CA GLU A 97 58.67 -50.58 10.22
C GLU A 97 58.43 -52.03 10.68
N VAL A 98 58.38 -52.31 11.99
CA VAL A 98 58.04 -53.65 12.50
C VAL A 98 56.63 -54.03 12.10
N GLN A 99 55.67 -53.13 12.35
CA GLN A 99 54.25 -53.32 12.05
C GLN A 99 54.03 -53.52 10.54
N TRP A 100 54.69 -52.72 9.68
CA TRP A 100 54.61 -52.93 8.23
C TRP A 100 55.17 -54.28 7.78
N TRP A 101 56.34 -54.70 8.27
CA TRP A 101 56.91 -55.99 7.87
C TRP A 101 56.16 -57.18 8.47
N LEU A 102 55.56 -57.05 9.66
CA LEU A 102 54.59 -58.02 10.18
C LEU A 102 53.30 -58.08 9.35
N LEU A 103 52.82 -56.95 8.81
CA LEU A 103 51.69 -56.92 7.88
C LEU A 103 52.02 -57.64 6.56
N GLU A 104 53.16 -57.33 5.92
CA GLU A 104 53.59 -58.03 4.70
C GLU A 104 53.83 -59.52 4.95
N GLN A 105 54.39 -59.89 6.10
CA GLN A 105 54.57 -61.28 6.50
C GLN A 105 53.22 -62.00 6.61
N ARG A 106 52.25 -61.43 7.33
CA ARG A 106 50.91 -62.01 7.50
C ARG A 106 50.13 -62.04 6.18
N TRP A 107 50.26 -61.00 5.35
CA TRP A 107 49.65 -60.95 4.02
C TRP A 107 50.20 -62.05 3.11
N GLN A 108 51.53 -62.20 3.02
CA GLN A 108 52.15 -63.27 2.24
C GLN A 108 51.83 -64.66 2.79
N ALA A 109 51.76 -64.82 4.12
CA ALA A 109 51.39 -66.09 4.76
C ALA A 109 49.94 -66.51 4.44
N ILE A 110 48.97 -65.59 4.53
CA ILE A 110 47.55 -65.87 4.22
C ILE A 110 47.37 -66.20 2.73
N ASN A 111 48.08 -65.50 1.84
CA ASN A 111 48.07 -65.81 0.40
C ASN A 111 48.88 -67.08 0.03
N ALA A 112 49.48 -67.77 1.01
CA ALA A 112 50.16 -69.05 0.83
C ALA A 112 49.41 -70.24 1.47
N LEU A 113 48.23 -70.02 2.06
CA LEU A 113 47.36 -71.09 2.57
C LEU A 113 46.51 -71.71 1.45
N GLU A 114 46.16 -72.99 1.60
CA GLU A 114 45.18 -73.61 0.71
C GLU A 114 43.74 -73.13 1.03
N PRO A 115 42.87 -72.90 0.02
CA PRO A 115 41.53 -72.40 0.24
C PRO A 115 40.69 -73.34 1.11
N GLY A 116 40.29 -72.86 2.30
CA GLY A 116 39.48 -73.63 3.26
C GLY A 116 40.21 -74.09 4.52
N ASP A 117 41.48 -73.72 4.72
CA ASP A 117 42.17 -73.93 6.00
C ASP A 117 41.37 -73.29 7.17
N PRO A 118 41.05 -74.02 8.26
CA PRO A 118 40.30 -73.48 9.40
C PRO A 118 40.98 -72.29 10.10
N HIS A 119 42.28 -72.07 9.90
CA HIS A 119 43.00 -70.91 10.44
C HIS A 119 42.81 -69.65 9.58
N ASP A 120 42.35 -69.73 8.33
CA ASP A 120 42.20 -68.58 7.42
C ASP A 120 41.27 -67.51 8.03
N ALA A 121 40.13 -67.91 8.59
CA ALA A 121 39.19 -67.00 9.24
C ALA A 121 39.74 -66.32 10.52
N THR A 122 40.74 -66.93 11.19
CA THR A 122 41.41 -66.33 12.35
C THR A 122 42.57 -65.43 11.91
N LEU A 123 43.35 -65.87 10.93
CA LEU A 123 44.48 -65.12 10.39
C LEU A 123 44.01 -63.87 9.64
N ARG A 124 42.93 -63.94 8.85
CA ARG A 124 42.30 -62.74 8.25
C ARG A 124 41.83 -61.73 9.29
N ARG A 125 41.33 -62.17 10.46
CA ARG A 125 40.96 -61.25 11.53
C ARG A 125 42.20 -60.53 12.08
N HIS A 126 43.25 -61.26 12.45
CA HIS A 126 44.51 -60.69 12.91
C HIS A 126 45.30 -59.92 11.82
N LEU A 127 44.94 -60.08 10.55
CA LEU A 127 45.42 -59.26 9.42
C LEU A 127 44.64 -57.94 9.34
N VAL A 128 43.31 -57.99 9.41
CA VAL A 128 42.43 -56.81 9.43
C VAL A 128 42.68 -55.95 10.67
N GLU A 129 42.90 -56.56 11.83
CA GLU A 129 43.32 -55.88 13.06
C GLU A 129 44.65 -55.12 12.84
N ARG A 130 45.69 -55.77 12.30
CA ARG A 130 46.96 -55.10 11.92
C ARG A 130 46.75 -53.99 10.87
N PHE A 131 45.84 -54.16 9.92
CA PHE A 131 45.51 -53.11 8.96
C PHE A 131 44.90 -51.88 9.66
N TYR A 132 43.98 -52.06 10.61
CA TYR A 132 43.45 -50.96 11.42
C TYR A 132 44.51 -50.32 12.32
N ASP A 133 45.37 -51.12 12.98
CA ASP A 133 46.49 -50.61 13.79
C ASP A 133 47.39 -49.69 12.95
N ILE A 134 47.70 -50.11 11.72
CA ILE A 134 48.52 -49.34 10.76
C ILE A 134 47.77 -48.13 10.21
N HIS A 135 46.47 -48.25 9.94
CA HIS A 135 45.63 -47.15 9.47
C HIS A 135 45.55 -46.02 10.51
N ALA A 136 45.44 -46.38 11.79
CA ALA A 136 45.39 -45.47 12.92
C ALA A 136 46.77 -44.88 13.27
N TRP A 137 47.85 -45.67 13.45
CA TRP A 137 49.15 -45.08 13.80
C TRP A 137 49.71 -44.23 12.66
N ALA A 138 49.44 -44.59 11.40
CA ALA A 138 49.87 -43.80 10.26
C ALA A 138 49.04 -42.53 10.05
N GLY A 139 47.93 -42.32 10.77
CA GLY A 139 47.09 -41.13 10.62
C GLY A 139 46.50 -41.01 9.22
N ILE A 140 45.86 -42.07 8.73
CA ILE A 140 45.18 -42.09 7.42
C ILE A 140 43.75 -41.53 7.56
N ASP A 141 43.08 -41.92 8.64
CA ASP A 141 41.77 -41.44 9.11
C ASP A 141 41.76 -39.93 9.45
N GLY A 142 42.92 -39.37 9.80
CA GLY A 142 43.10 -37.98 10.18
C GLY A 142 43.25 -36.97 9.03
N PRO A 143 43.07 -35.66 9.32
CA PRO A 143 43.39 -34.56 8.41
C PRO A 143 44.87 -34.15 8.44
N GLY A 144 45.69 -34.78 9.29
CA GLY A 144 47.12 -34.49 9.40
C GLY A 144 47.95 -35.04 8.24
N GLU A 145 49.26 -34.78 8.29
CA GLU A 145 50.19 -35.50 7.43
C GLU A 145 50.27 -36.97 7.88
N THR A 146 49.67 -37.85 7.09
CA THR A 146 49.84 -39.29 7.21
C THR A 146 51.34 -39.64 7.29
N ASP A 147 51.75 -40.49 8.22
CA ASP A 147 53.14 -40.68 8.65
C ASP A 147 54.06 -41.12 7.48
N PRO A 148 55.08 -40.31 7.11
CA PRO A 148 55.90 -40.55 5.92
C PRO A 148 56.72 -41.86 5.95
N ARG A 149 56.80 -42.56 7.09
CA ARG A 149 57.39 -43.92 7.18
C ARG A 149 56.60 -44.96 6.37
N LEU A 150 55.31 -44.72 6.13
CA LEU A 150 54.50 -45.48 5.17
C LEU A 150 54.62 -44.84 3.79
N SER A 151 55.32 -45.46 2.83
CA SER A 151 55.53 -44.91 1.48
C SER A 151 54.28 -44.93 0.60
N ASN A 152 54.26 -44.15 -0.49
CA ASN A 152 53.13 -44.10 -1.43
C ASN A 152 52.85 -45.46 -2.10
N ASP A 153 53.87 -46.26 -2.43
CA ASP A 153 53.64 -47.61 -2.99
C ASP A 153 53.01 -48.55 -1.96
N ARG A 154 53.49 -48.52 -0.71
CA ARG A 154 52.92 -49.29 0.41
C ARG A 154 51.47 -48.90 0.69
N LEU A 155 51.18 -47.60 0.70
CA LEU A 155 49.83 -47.07 0.90
C LEU A 155 48.90 -47.36 -0.30
N THR A 156 49.42 -47.34 -1.54
CA THR A 156 48.68 -47.76 -2.74
C THR A 156 48.31 -49.24 -2.66
N LEU A 157 49.27 -50.07 -2.28
CA LEU A 157 49.08 -51.50 -2.07
C LEU A 157 48.06 -51.75 -0.94
N MET A 158 48.11 -50.99 0.14
CA MET A 158 47.14 -51.06 1.23
C MET A 158 45.71 -50.67 0.80
N ALA A 159 45.54 -49.59 0.03
CA ALA A 159 44.23 -49.19 -0.49
C ALA A 159 43.56 -50.28 -1.35
N HIS A 160 44.32 -50.90 -2.25
CA HIS A 160 43.82 -52.01 -3.08
C HIS A 160 43.58 -53.29 -2.27
N ARG A 161 44.38 -53.55 -1.23
CA ARG A 161 44.16 -54.69 -0.32
C ARG A 161 42.90 -54.51 0.53
N TRP A 162 42.62 -53.31 1.04
CA TRP A 162 41.34 -52.99 1.70
C TRP A 162 40.14 -53.24 0.77
N LEU A 163 40.19 -52.79 -0.50
CA LEU A 163 39.15 -53.13 -1.48
C LEU A 163 38.99 -54.65 -1.70
N SER A 164 40.10 -55.41 -1.74
CA SER A 164 40.06 -56.88 -1.88
C SER A 164 39.52 -57.62 -0.66
N LEU A 165 39.36 -56.92 0.47
CA LEU A 165 38.75 -57.42 1.71
C LEU A 165 37.32 -56.87 1.93
N GLU A 166 36.71 -56.26 0.91
CA GLU A 166 35.38 -55.63 0.96
C GLU A 166 35.27 -54.46 1.97
N HIS A 167 36.38 -53.75 2.19
CA HIS A 167 36.51 -52.58 3.08
C HIS A 167 36.67 -51.26 2.29
N PRO A 168 35.58 -50.68 1.74
CA PRO A 168 35.65 -49.51 0.87
C PRO A 168 35.87 -48.18 1.62
N TRP A 169 35.53 -48.10 2.91
CA TRP A 169 35.73 -46.88 3.72
C TRP A 169 37.23 -46.63 3.94
N GLU A 170 37.92 -47.67 4.42
CA GLU A 170 39.33 -47.65 4.76
C GLU A 170 40.19 -47.52 3.49
N ALA A 171 39.76 -48.14 2.38
CA ALA A 171 40.34 -47.91 1.06
C ALA A 171 40.22 -46.45 0.60
N ALA A 172 39.05 -45.81 0.78
CA ALA A 172 38.84 -44.42 0.37
C ALA A 172 39.76 -43.46 1.14
N GLU A 173 39.93 -43.64 2.44
CA GLU A 173 40.86 -42.85 3.27
C GLU A 173 42.32 -43.07 2.85
N CYS A 174 42.71 -44.31 2.49
CA CYS A 174 44.03 -44.58 1.92
C CYS A 174 44.24 -43.85 0.58
N PHE A 175 43.23 -43.81 -0.31
CA PHE A 175 43.30 -43.06 -1.57
C PHE A 175 43.34 -41.53 -1.37
N GLU A 176 42.66 -41.00 -0.35
CA GLU A 176 42.82 -39.59 0.03
C GLU A 176 44.22 -39.29 0.57
N ALA A 177 44.77 -40.17 1.42
CA ALA A 177 46.13 -40.03 1.92
C ALA A 177 47.17 -40.08 0.77
N LEU A 178 46.98 -40.94 -0.24
CA LEU A 178 47.80 -40.95 -1.45
C LEU A 178 47.72 -39.62 -2.20
N ALA A 179 46.52 -39.09 -2.40
CA ALA A 179 46.32 -37.81 -3.06
C ALA A 179 46.96 -36.61 -2.35
N ARG A 180 47.13 -36.67 -1.02
CA ARG A 180 47.86 -35.66 -0.25
C ARG A 180 49.37 -35.69 -0.53
N ARG A 181 49.91 -36.82 -1.02
CA ARG A 181 51.36 -37.12 -1.07
C ARG A 181 51.94 -37.32 -2.48
N ASP A 182 51.18 -37.93 -3.37
CA ASP A 182 51.50 -38.15 -4.78
C ASP A 182 50.77 -37.07 -5.59
N GLN A 183 51.44 -35.94 -5.82
CA GLN A 183 50.84 -34.80 -6.52
C GLN A 183 50.67 -35.07 -8.02
N ASP A 184 51.61 -35.80 -8.63
CA ASP A 184 51.61 -36.16 -10.06
C ASP A 184 50.42 -37.05 -10.44
N ARG A 185 49.97 -37.93 -9.53
CA ARG A 185 48.77 -38.78 -9.71
C ARG A 185 47.59 -38.38 -8.83
N ARG A 186 47.61 -37.19 -8.22
CA ARG A 186 46.58 -36.71 -7.29
C ARG A 186 45.16 -36.79 -7.85
N PHE A 187 44.99 -36.46 -9.13
CA PHE A 187 43.71 -36.61 -9.84
C PHE A 187 43.20 -38.06 -9.82
N HIS A 188 44.06 -39.02 -10.17
CA HIS A 188 43.74 -40.45 -10.17
C HIS A 188 43.36 -40.96 -8.77
N TRP A 189 44.16 -40.60 -7.76
CA TRP A 189 43.90 -41.04 -6.38
C TRP A 189 42.60 -40.46 -5.80
N LEU A 190 42.30 -39.17 -6.04
CA LEU A 190 41.04 -38.57 -5.58
C LEU A 190 39.82 -39.11 -6.35
N ARG A 191 39.99 -39.54 -7.60
CA ARG A 191 38.93 -40.21 -8.37
C ARG A 191 38.57 -41.57 -7.78
N GLU A 192 39.56 -42.42 -7.48
CA GLU A 192 39.29 -43.71 -6.83
C GLU A 192 38.80 -43.51 -5.38
N ALA A 193 39.32 -42.53 -4.63
CA ALA A 193 38.79 -42.16 -3.30
C ALA A 193 37.29 -41.86 -3.35
N GLY A 194 36.84 -41.02 -4.29
CA GLY A 194 35.42 -40.71 -4.46
C GLY A 194 34.57 -41.92 -4.82
N ARG A 195 35.11 -42.82 -5.65
CA ARG A 195 34.45 -44.08 -6.02
C ARG A 195 34.31 -45.03 -4.84
N SER A 196 35.37 -45.19 -4.04
CA SER A 196 35.35 -46.00 -2.82
C SER A 196 34.43 -45.39 -1.75
N TRP A 197 34.39 -44.06 -1.60
CA TRP A 197 33.41 -43.39 -0.74
C TRP A 197 31.96 -43.66 -1.15
N MET A 198 31.69 -43.73 -2.46
CA MET A 198 30.37 -44.05 -2.98
C MET A 198 29.98 -45.51 -2.68
N GLN A 199 30.94 -46.44 -2.80
CA GLN A 199 30.77 -47.84 -2.40
C GLN A 199 30.59 -48.00 -0.88
N ALA A 200 31.22 -47.14 -0.08
CA ALA A 200 31.05 -47.03 1.37
C ALA A 200 29.77 -46.28 1.80
N GLY A 201 28.84 -46.01 0.88
CA GLY A 201 27.55 -45.37 1.18
C GLY A 201 27.66 -43.94 1.73
N SER A 202 28.76 -43.23 1.42
CA SER A 202 29.07 -41.90 1.98
C SER A 202 29.08 -40.80 0.91
N PRO A 203 27.92 -40.46 0.31
CA PRO A 203 27.82 -39.53 -0.83
C PRO A 203 28.44 -38.14 -0.58
N ILE A 204 28.38 -37.60 0.64
CA ILE A 204 28.99 -36.31 0.98
C ILE A 204 30.53 -36.36 0.85
N ARG A 205 31.16 -37.45 1.35
CA ARG A 205 32.62 -37.64 1.22
C ARG A 205 33.00 -37.94 -0.23
N ALA A 206 32.21 -38.74 -0.95
CA ALA A 206 32.40 -39.00 -2.38
C ALA A 206 32.39 -37.72 -3.21
N SER A 207 31.37 -36.87 -3.02
CA SER A 207 31.23 -35.57 -3.67
C SER A 207 32.44 -34.67 -3.42
N SER A 208 32.91 -34.58 -2.17
CA SER A 208 34.08 -33.79 -1.76
C SER A 208 35.41 -34.34 -2.30
N ALA A 209 35.58 -35.67 -2.36
CA ALA A 209 36.77 -36.29 -2.96
C ALA A 209 36.85 -36.00 -4.46
N TRP A 210 35.74 -36.17 -5.20
CA TRP A 210 35.67 -35.81 -6.61
C TRP A 210 35.81 -34.30 -6.86
N HIS A 211 35.29 -33.44 -5.98
CA HIS A 211 35.55 -31.99 -6.08
C HIS A 211 37.03 -31.65 -5.92
N ARG A 212 37.73 -32.28 -4.98
CA ARG A 212 39.18 -32.12 -4.81
C ARG A 212 39.99 -32.74 -5.96
N ALA A 213 39.49 -33.79 -6.62
CA ALA A 213 40.08 -34.34 -7.84
C ALA A 213 40.02 -33.32 -8.98
N TRP A 214 38.86 -32.71 -9.20
CA TRP A 214 38.63 -31.69 -10.22
C TRP A 214 39.55 -30.47 -10.04
N LEU A 215 39.75 -30.00 -8.80
CA LEU A 215 40.69 -28.92 -8.47
C LEU A 215 42.17 -29.27 -8.70
N ALA A 216 42.52 -30.54 -8.94
CA ALA A 216 43.90 -31.01 -9.12
C ALA A 216 44.32 -31.20 -10.59
N ARG A 217 43.44 -30.91 -11.56
CA ARG A 217 43.65 -31.18 -12.99
C ARG A 217 44.87 -30.47 -13.63
N ASP A 218 45.16 -29.23 -13.22
CA ASP A 218 46.15 -28.35 -13.86
C ASP A 218 47.64 -28.74 -13.60
N VAL A 219 47.90 -29.87 -12.94
CA VAL A 219 49.25 -30.26 -12.48
C VAL A 219 49.89 -31.37 -13.34
N GLY A 220 49.12 -32.09 -14.17
CA GLY A 220 49.59 -33.32 -14.83
C GLY A 220 49.23 -33.47 -16.31
N ALA A 221 50.04 -32.89 -17.21
CA ALA A 221 49.95 -33.19 -18.64
C ALA A 221 50.35 -34.65 -18.93
N SER A 222 49.46 -35.43 -19.54
CA SER A 222 49.69 -36.87 -19.77
C SER A 222 50.75 -37.15 -20.86
N PRO A 223 51.62 -38.18 -20.74
CA PRO A 223 52.81 -38.34 -21.60
C PRO A 223 52.56 -38.86 -23.04
N LEU A 224 51.33 -38.79 -23.57
CA LEU A 224 50.90 -39.51 -24.78
C LEU A 224 50.40 -38.60 -25.92
N GLY A 225 50.86 -37.34 -25.97
CA GLY A 225 50.53 -36.35 -26.99
C GLY A 225 51.09 -36.61 -28.41
N TRP A 226 51.02 -37.86 -28.88
CA TRP A 226 51.35 -38.25 -30.26
C TRP A 226 50.25 -39.07 -30.96
N LEU A 227 49.26 -39.60 -30.22
CA LEU A 227 48.15 -40.35 -30.81
C LEU A 227 47.05 -39.45 -31.42
N ASP A 228 46.94 -38.19 -30.97
CA ASP A 228 46.03 -37.18 -31.55
C ASP A 228 46.42 -36.73 -32.97
N LEU A 229 47.60 -37.12 -33.47
CA LEU A 229 48.12 -36.71 -34.78
C LEU A 229 47.67 -37.60 -35.96
N VAL A 230 46.83 -38.61 -35.74
CA VAL A 230 46.52 -39.66 -36.74
C VAL A 230 45.07 -39.63 -37.24
N ILE A 231 44.16 -38.88 -36.60
CA ILE A 231 42.75 -38.78 -37.01
C ILE A 231 42.39 -37.30 -37.29
N PRO A 232 41.96 -36.94 -38.51
CA PRO A 232 41.53 -35.58 -38.82
C PRO A 232 40.25 -35.20 -38.03
N PRO A 233 40.14 -33.97 -37.50
CA PRO A 233 38.96 -33.52 -36.76
C PRO A 233 37.80 -33.17 -37.70
N ALA A 234 37.20 -34.20 -38.30
CA ALA A 234 35.97 -34.11 -39.07
C ALA A 234 35.13 -35.39 -38.86
N GLN A 235 33.85 -35.22 -38.51
CA GLN A 235 32.84 -36.28 -38.37
C GLN A 235 32.91 -37.18 -37.12
N ALA A 236 33.51 -36.71 -36.02
CA ALA A 236 33.30 -37.25 -34.68
C ALA A 236 33.33 -36.11 -33.64
N ALA A 237 32.17 -35.53 -33.32
CA ALA A 237 32.02 -34.44 -32.34
C ALA A 237 31.29 -34.87 -31.06
N ASP A 238 30.75 -36.10 -31.04
CA ASP A 238 30.01 -36.68 -29.91
C ASP A 238 30.83 -37.78 -29.21
N GLN A 239 30.73 -37.84 -27.88
CA GLN A 239 31.13 -38.98 -27.02
C GLN A 239 32.63 -39.32 -26.89
N ILE A 240 33.47 -38.32 -26.60
CA ILE A 240 34.67 -38.53 -25.75
C ILE A 240 34.55 -37.65 -24.50
N GLU A 241 34.15 -38.24 -23.38
CA GLU A 241 33.99 -37.53 -22.10
C GLU A 241 35.37 -37.20 -21.49
N SER A 242 35.72 -35.91 -21.37
CA SER A 242 36.97 -35.50 -20.73
C SER A 242 37.00 -35.91 -19.25
N PRO A 243 38.10 -36.45 -18.69
CA PRO A 243 38.14 -36.97 -17.32
C PRO A 243 37.65 -35.98 -16.25
N ASP A 244 38.03 -34.71 -16.36
CA ASP A 244 37.66 -33.67 -15.41
C ASP A 244 36.15 -33.39 -15.38
N ARG A 245 35.48 -33.48 -16.54
CA ARG A 245 34.02 -33.33 -16.65
C ARG A 245 33.30 -34.49 -15.96
N GLN A 246 33.75 -35.72 -16.22
CA GLN A 246 33.19 -36.93 -15.62
C GLN A 246 33.27 -36.88 -14.08
N VAL A 247 34.39 -36.39 -13.56
CA VAL A 247 34.61 -36.17 -12.12
C VAL A 247 33.70 -35.07 -11.55
N ALA A 248 33.53 -33.94 -12.24
CA ALA A 248 32.59 -32.89 -11.82
C ALA A 248 31.14 -33.40 -11.79
N ARG A 249 30.73 -34.19 -12.78
CA ARG A 249 29.41 -34.84 -12.84
C ARG A 249 29.19 -35.80 -11.66
N GLN A 250 30.11 -36.72 -11.43
CA GLN A 250 30.07 -37.66 -10.30
C GLN A 250 30.00 -36.93 -8.95
N SER A 251 30.70 -35.80 -8.81
CA SER A 251 30.64 -34.95 -7.62
C SER A 251 29.24 -34.37 -7.37
N LEU A 252 28.51 -33.93 -8.41
CA LEU A 252 27.15 -33.43 -8.28
C LEU A 252 26.12 -34.56 -8.08
N GLU A 253 26.27 -35.69 -8.77
CA GLU A 253 25.41 -36.88 -8.60
C GLU A 253 25.43 -37.39 -7.15
N ALA A 254 26.62 -37.46 -6.53
CA ALA A 254 26.74 -37.81 -5.13
C ALA A 254 26.26 -36.70 -4.19
N ALA A 255 26.46 -35.41 -4.51
CA ALA A 255 25.89 -34.33 -3.71
C ALA A 255 24.34 -34.44 -3.65
N PHE A 256 23.70 -34.73 -4.79
CA PHE A 256 22.26 -34.87 -4.90
C PHE A 256 21.71 -36.03 -4.07
N GLN A 257 22.43 -37.17 -4.00
CA GLN A 257 22.08 -38.30 -3.13
C GLN A 257 22.27 -38.04 -1.61
N SER A 258 22.55 -36.79 -1.21
CA SER A 258 22.79 -36.42 0.18
C SER A 258 22.10 -35.12 0.63
N ASP A 259 21.32 -34.48 -0.25
CA ASP A 259 20.70 -33.16 -0.05
C ASP A 259 21.68 -32.09 0.51
N SER A 260 22.97 -32.25 0.21
CA SER A 260 24.03 -31.45 0.84
C SER A 260 24.13 -30.06 0.20
N GLN A 261 23.89 -29.03 1.00
CA GLN A 261 24.00 -27.63 0.58
C GLN A 261 25.43 -27.23 0.13
N GLN A 262 26.46 -28.05 0.40
CA GLN A 262 27.78 -27.90 -0.21
C GLN A 262 27.76 -28.12 -1.73
N GLY A 263 26.85 -28.97 -2.23
CA GLY A 263 26.66 -29.27 -3.65
C GLY A 263 26.33 -28.04 -4.50
N ILE A 264 25.58 -27.07 -3.97
CA ILE A 264 25.32 -25.78 -4.63
C ILE A 264 26.62 -25.00 -4.86
N ASN A 265 27.54 -25.03 -3.90
CA ASN A 265 28.81 -24.30 -4.00
C ASN A 265 29.79 -24.99 -4.96
N TYR A 266 29.81 -26.33 -4.99
CA TYR A 266 30.56 -27.08 -6.01
C TYR A 266 29.98 -26.83 -7.41
N ALA A 267 28.65 -26.89 -7.56
CA ALA A 267 27.95 -26.58 -8.81
C ALA A 267 28.27 -25.18 -9.32
N ARG A 268 28.28 -24.15 -8.46
CA ARG A 268 28.65 -22.78 -8.85
C ARG A 268 30.05 -22.72 -9.47
N GLN A 269 31.05 -23.34 -8.84
CA GLN A 269 32.42 -23.39 -9.35
C GLN A 269 32.55 -24.19 -10.65
N TYR A 270 31.86 -25.34 -10.76
CA TYR A 270 31.82 -26.10 -12.02
C TYR A 270 31.19 -25.29 -13.14
N LEU A 271 30.17 -24.49 -12.85
CA LEU A 271 29.47 -23.63 -13.81
C LEU A 271 30.15 -22.27 -14.06
N GLU A 272 31.28 -22.00 -13.41
CA GLU A 272 32.19 -20.92 -13.78
C GLU A 272 33.21 -21.42 -14.83
N ALA A 273 33.77 -22.62 -14.63
CA ALA A 273 34.77 -23.21 -15.53
C ALA A 273 34.18 -23.99 -16.73
N TYR A 274 33.00 -24.59 -16.59
CA TYR A 274 32.23 -25.23 -17.65
C TYR A 274 30.91 -24.46 -17.86
N PRO A 275 30.99 -23.21 -18.37
CA PRO A 275 29.87 -22.28 -18.30
C PRO A 275 28.64 -22.67 -19.14
N ASN A 276 28.83 -23.62 -20.06
CA ASN A 276 27.87 -24.05 -21.08
C ASN A 276 27.60 -25.57 -21.02
N ASP A 277 27.84 -26.22 -19.88
CA ASP A 277 27.56 -27.66 -19.72
C ASP A 277 26.12 -27.91 -19.28
N ALA A 278 25.29 -28.42 -20.20
CA ALA A 278 23.87 -28.63 -19.96
C ALA A 278 23.57 -29.70 -18.88
N GLU A 279 24.41 -30.73 -18.74
CA GLU A 279 24.20 -31.82 -17.79
C GLU A 279 24.57 -31.38 -16.37
N LEU A 280 25.67 -30.63 -16.22
CA LEU A 280 26.05 -30.04 -14.93
C LEU A 280 25.06 -28.94 -14.50
N LEU A 281 24.48 -28.18 -15.45
CA LEU A 281 23.40 -27.24 -15.16
C LEU A 281 22.13 -27.96 -14.68
N ASP A 282 21.72 -29.05 -15.32
CA ASP A 282 20.52 -29.78 -14.93
C ASP A 282 20.66 -30.42 -13.54
N LEU A 283 21.82 -31.03 -13.25
CA LEU A 283 22.16 -31.53 -11.91
C LEU A 283 22.16 -30.40 -10.86
N ALA A 284 22.69 -29.22 -11.21
CA ALA A 284 22.68 -28.05 -10.34
C ALA A 284 21.26 -27.53 -10.05
N ILE A 285 20.36 -27.52 -11.04
CA ILE A 285 18.94 -27.15 -10.87
C ILE A 285 18.24 -28.15 -9.94
N ARG A 286 18.44 -29.46 -10.15
CA ARG A 286 17.87 -30.51 -9.28
C ARG A 286 18.36 -30.38 -7.83
N LEU A 287 19.65 -30.12 -7.64
CA LEU A 287 20.26 -29.82 -6.33
C LEU A 287 19.64 -28.60 -5.66
N ALA A 288 19.48 -27.49 -6.38
CA ALA A 288 18.90 -26.26 -5.85
C ALA A 288 17.43 -26.44 -5.45
N LEU A 289 16.64 -27.18 -6.24
CA LEU A 289 15.26 -27.52 -5.90
C LEU A 289 15.17 -28.45 -4.68
N ALA A 290 16.05 -29.44 -4.56
CA ALA A 290 16.07 -30.38 -3.42
C ALA A 290 16.28 -29.69 -2.08
N VAL A 291 17.16 -28.68 -2.02
CA VAL A 291 17.39 -27.86 -0.81
C VAL A 291 16.53 -26.58 -0.75
N ASN A 292 15.50 -26.48 -1.62
CA ASN A 292 14.52 -25.38 -1.68
C ASN A 292 15.12 -23.98 -1.96
N ASP A 293 16.27 -23.90 -2.65
CA ASP A 293 16.84 -22.65 -3.18
C ASP A 293 16.28 -22.36 -4.59
N VAL A 294 15.00 -22.02 -4.63
CA VAL A 294 14.24 -21.89 -5.89
C VAL A 294 14.70 -20.70 -6.74
N ASP A 295 15.28 -19.66 -6.13
CA ASP A 295 15.86 -18.52 -6.85
C ASP A 295 17.19 -18.87 -7.52
N GLN A 296 18.06 -19.64 -6.86
CA GLN A 296 19.27 -20.16 -7.49
C GLN A 296 18.91 -21.18 -8.60
N ALA A 297 17.89 -22.01 -8.40
CA ALA A 297 17.36 -22.93 -9.39
C ALA A 297 16.83 -22.18 -10.64
N LEU A 298 16.03 -21.12 -10.46
CA LEU A 298 15.50 -20.29 -11.54
C LEU A 298 16.62 -19.61 -12.34
N THR A 299 17.65 -19.13 -11.65
CA THR A 299 18.85 -18.52 -12.26
C THR A 299 19.59 -19.53 -13.16
N TRP A 300 19.76 -20.77 -12.69
CA TRP A 300 20.40 -21.82 -13.48
C TRP A 300 19.51 -22.39 -14.58
N ALA A 301 18.19 -22.50 -14.38
CA ALA A 301 17.24 -22.90 -15.42
C ALA A 301 17.19 -21.89 -16.59
N THR A 302 17.22 -20.59 -16.27
CA THR A 302 17.32 -19.53 -17.28
C THR A 302 18.62 -19.64 -18.08
N ARG A 303 19.73 -19.96 -17.40
CA ARG A 303 21.03 -20.19 -18.04
C ARG A 303 21.07 -21.45 -18.91
N LEU A 304 20.44 -22.54 -18.47
CA LEU A 304 20.31 -23.80 -19.21
C LEU A 304 19.50 -23.62 -20.51
N GLN A 305 18.40 -22.88 -20.44
CA GLN A 305 17.61 -22.49 -21.61
C GLN A 305 18.41 -21.56 -22.55
N ALA A 306 19.29 -20.69 -22.03
CA ALA A 306 20.13 -19.85 -22.88
C ALA A 306 21.21 -20.62 -23.69
N LEU A 307 21.48 -21.89 -23.38
CA LEU A 307 22.42 -22.73 -24.15
C LEU A 307 21.79 -23.38 -25.39
N ASP A 308 20.49 -23.66 -25.34
CA ASP A 308 19.70 -24.10 -26.48
C ASP A 308 18.30 -23.52 -26.30
N ALA A 309 18.05 -22.43 -27.02
CA ALA A 309 16.92 -21.55 -26.75
C ALA A 309 15.55 -22.20 -27.04
N ASP A 310 15.55 -23.27 -27.84
CA ASP A 310 14.35 -23.91 -28.38
C ASP A 310 14.27 -25.41 -28.01
N ASP A 311 15.14 -25.90 -27.11
CA ASP A 311 15.03 -27.23 -26.51
C ASP A 311 13.78 -27.31 -25.61
N PRO A 312 12.79 -28.18 -25.93
CA PRO A 312 11.53 -28.22 -25.21
C PRO A 312 11.67 -28.69 -23.76
N GLU A 313 12.61 -29.59 -23.44
CA GLU A 313 12.76 -30.09 -22.08
C GLU A 313 13.29 -28.98 -21.15
N ARG A 314 14.15 -28.08 -21.68
CA ARG A 314 14.67 -26.92 -20.95
C ARG A 314 13.63 -25.81 -20.81
N LEU A 315 12.81 -25.59 -21.84
CA LEU A 315 11.68 -24.65 -21.77
C LEU A 315 10.65 -25.09 -20.73
N GLU A 316 10.34 -26.39 -20.64
CA GLU A 316 9.41 -26.93 -19.64
C GLU A 316 10.01 -26.84 -18.23
N ARG A 317 11.30 -27.18 -18.07
CA ARG A 317 12.01 -27.06 -16.80
C ARG A 317 12.05 -25.62 -16.29
N LEU A 318 12.31 -24.65 -17.17
CA LEU A 318 12.26 -23.23 -16.83
C LEU A 318 10.84 -22.79 -16.45
N ALA A 319 9.81 -23.21 -17.20
CA ALA A 319 8.42 -22.89 -16.89
C ALA A 319 7.98 -23.42 -15.51
N ALA A 320 8.29 -24.69 -15.21
CA ALA A 320 7.96 -25.33 -13.95
C ALA A 320 8.67 -24.65 -12.76
N VAL A 321 9.96 -24.33 -12.89
CA VAL A 321 10.74 -23.65 -11.84
C VAL A 321 10.27 -22.21 -11.64
N ALA A 322 9.92 -21.48 -12.70
CA ALA A 322 9.36 -20.12 -12.60
C ALA A 322 7.98 -20.09 -11.90
N LEU A 323 7.12 -21.08 -12.16
CA LEU A 323 5.86 -21.26 -11.44
C LEU A 323 6.10 -21.60 -9.95
N ALA A 324 7.04 -22.51 -9.66
CA ALA A 324 7.42 -22.85 -8.28
C ALA A 324 8.05 -21.68 -7.51
N ALA A 325 8.79 -20.80 -8.20
CA ALA A 325 9.36 -19.57 -7.66
C ALA A 325 8.32 -18.45 -7.40
N GLY A 326 7.04 -18.68 -7.72
CA GLY A 326 5.98 -17.67 -7.59
C GLY A 326 6.08 -16.53 -8.61
N LYS A 327 6.75 -16.75 -9.76
CA LYS A 327 7.02 -15.77 -10.81
C LYS A 327 6.39 -16.20 -12.15
N PRO A 328 5.04 -16.31 -12.23
CA PRO A 328 4.35 -16.83 -13.41
C PRO A 328 4.62 -16.02 -14.68
N GLU A 329 4.94 -14.74 -14.58
CA GLU A 329 5.34 -13.89 -15.70
C GLU A 329 6.60 -14.40 -16.43
N LEU A 330 7.47 -15.16 -15.74
CA LEU A 330 8.66 -15.78 -16.34
C LEU A 330 8.37 -17.14 -16.99
N SER A 331 7.26 -17.80 -16.66
CA SER A 331 6.86 -19.06 -17.31
C SER A 331 6.02 -18.87 -18.57
N VAL A 332 5.35 -17.72 -18.74
CA VAL A 332 4.53 -17.41 -19.93
C VAL A 332 5.34 -17.52 -21.23
N ALA A 333 6.51 -16.90 -21.34
CA ALA A 333 7.27 -16.90 -22.59
C ALA A 333 7.83 -18.30 -22.99
N PRO A 334 8.37 -19.12 -22.07
CA PRO A 334 8.69 -20.52 -22.37
C PRO A 334 7.47 -21.36 -22.75
N LEU A 335 6.37 -21.26 -21.99
CA LEU A 335 5.12 -21.98 -22.28
C LEU A 335 4.51 -21.55 -23.62
N GLN A 336 4.69 -20.30 -24.05
CA GLN A 336 4.23 -19.81 -25.34
C GLN A 336 5.00 -20.43 -26.51
N ARG A 337 6.31 -20.73 -26.34
CA ARG A 337 7.09 -21.50 -27.34
C ARG A 337 6.65 -22.95 -27.39
N LEU A 338 6.52 -23.60 -26.23
CA LEU A 338 6.07 -24.99 -26.12
C LEU A 338 4.67 -25.19 -26.72
N ASN A 339 3.75 -24.27 -26.45
CA ASN A 339 2.42 -24.23 -27.02
C ASN A 339 2.41 -24.01 -28.54
N ALA A 340 3.45 -23.39 -29.11
CA ALA A 340 3.58 -23.26 -30.57
C ALA A 340 4.07 -24.55 -31.24
N THR A 341 4.72 -25.45 -30.50
CA THR A 341 5.14 -26.79 -30.98
C THR A 341 4.12 -27.89 -30.68
N ASP A 342 3.52 -27.90 -29.48
CA ASP A 342 2.43 -28.80 -29.08
C ASP A 342 1.37 -28.01 -28.28
N PRO A 343 0.33 -27.48 -28.94
CA PRO A 343 -0.76 -26.79 -28.25
C PRO A 343 -1.56 -27.73 -27.33
N ALA A 344 -1.66 -29.03 -27.66
CA ALA A 344 -2.55 -29.95 -26.96
C ALA A 344 -2.05 -30.27 -25.54
N THR A 345 -0.73 -30.38 -25.35
CA THR A 345 -0.13 -30.59 -24.03
C THR A 345 -0.03 -29.28 -23.20
N TYR A 346 0.40 -28.17 -23.82
CA TYR A 346 0.84 -26.99 -23.05
C TYR A 346 -0.17 -25.83 -22.96
N ALA A 347 -1.22 -25.77 -23.80
CA ALA A 347 -2.15 -24.63 -23.81
C ALA A 347 -2.83 -24.37 -22.46
N HIS A 348 -3.26 -25.40 -21.73
CA HIS A 348 -3.84 -25.21 -20.39
C HIS A 348 -2.83 -24.69 -19.36
N GLN A 349 -1.55 -25.09 -19.47
CA GLN A 349 -0.51 -24.58 -18.57
C GLN A 349 -0.21 -23.11 -18.89
N LEU A 350 -0.08 -22.77 -20.18
CA LEU A 350 0.08 -21.40 -20.66
C LEU A 350 -1.07 -20.49 -20.22
N ALA A 351 -2.32 -20.92 -20.43
CA ALA A 351 -3.50 -20.15 -20.03
C ALA A 351 -3.57 -19.94 -18.50
N ASN A 352 -3.14 -20.92 -17.70
CA ASN A 352 -3.04 -20.74 -16.25
C ASN A 352 -1.90 -19.79 -15.86
N ALA A 353 -0.72 -19.88 -16.47
CA ALA A 353 0.39 -18.96 -16.24
C ALA A 353 0.03 -17.51 -16.64
N GLN A 354 -0.64 -17.32 -17.78
CA GLN A 354 -1.19 -16.03 -18.22
C GLN A 354 -2.22 -15.50 -17.21
N ARG A 355 -3.18 -16.33 -16.78
CA ARG A 355 -4.17 -15.96 -15.75
C ARG A 355 -3.52 -15.55 -14.43
N TRP A 356 -2.49 -16.27 -13.97
CA TRP A 356 -1.81 -15.99 -12.70
C TRP A 356 -0.84 -14.81 -12.76
N SER A 357 -0.29 -14.49 -13.94
CA SER A 357 0.48 -13.25 -14.18
C SER A 357 -0.39 -12.03 -14.53
N GLY A 358 -1.70 -12.21 -14.71
CA GLY A 358 -2.71 -11.16 -14.92
C GLY A 358 -3.17 -10.98 -16.37
N ASP A 359 -2.55 -11.66 -17.33
CA ASP A 359 -2.95 -11.69 -18.75
C ASP A 359 -4.20 -12.56 -18.99
N THR A 360 -5.34 -12.12 -18.45
CA THR A 360 -6.63 -12.77 -18.69
C THR A 360 -7.05 -12.75 -20.18
N PRO A 361 -6.82 -11.67 -20.97
CA PRO A 361 -7.11 -11.67 -22.40
C PRO A 361 -6.31 -12.71 -23.18
N GLY A 362 -5.01 -12.85 -22.92
CA GLY A 362 -4.18 -13.88 -23.54
C GLY A 362 -4.56 -15.29 -23.09
N ALA A 363 -4.89 -15.50 -21.80
CA ALA A 363 -5.39 -16.79 -21.32
C ALA A 363 -6.66 -17.25 -22.07
N MET A 364 -7.62 -16.34 -22.29
CA MET A 364 -8.82 -16.63 -23.09
C MET A 364 -8.47 -16.93 -24.56
N ALA A 365 -7.56 -16.17 -25.17
CA ALA A 365 -7.13 -16.42 -26.55
C ALA A 365 -6.43 -17.78 -26.71
N THR A 366 -5.61 -18.19 -25.74
CA THR A 366 -4.95 -19.50 -25.70
C THR A 366 -5.97 -20.64 -25.61
N LEU A 367 -6.98 -20.53 -24.73
CA LEU A 367 -8.04 -21.54 -24.59
C LEU A 367 -8.97 -21.59 -25.82
N GLU A 368 -9.27 -20.44 -26.43
CA GLU A 368 -10.05 -20.35 -27.67
C GLU A 368 -9.33 -20.98 -28.87
N ALA A 369 -8.01 -20.78 -28.97
CA ALA A 369 -7.18 -21.42 -29.98
C ALA A 369 -7.09 -22.95 -29.76
N LEU A 370 -6.93 -23.40 -28.51
CA LEU A 370 -6.96 -24.82 -28.15
C LEU A 370 -8.30 -25.46 -28.56
N ALA A 371 -9.43 -24.99 -28.01
CA ALA A 371 -10.76 -25.58 -28.19
C ALA A 371 -11.29 -25.56 -29.64
N THR A 372 -10.72 -24.68 -30.47
CA THR A 372 -11.03 -24.59 -31.91
C THR A 372 -10.15 -25.51 -32.75
N SER A 373 -8.88 -25.72 -32.37
CA SER A 373 -7.92 -26.56 -33.10
C SER A 373 -8.00 -28.03 -32.70
N TYR A 374 -8.32 -28.29 -31.43
CA TYR A 374 -8.47 -29.60 -30.81
C TYR A 374 -9.83 -29.62 -30.09
N PRO A 375 -10.73 -30.59 -30.38
CA PRO A 375 -12.03 -30.65 -29.71
C PRO A 375 -11.90 -31.04 -28.23
N ASP A 376 -11.68 -30.04 -27.37
CA ASP A 376 -11.64 -30.22 -25.92
C ASP A 376 -12.73 -29.42 -25.20
N ALA A 377 -13.58 -30.17 -24.49
CA ALA A 377 -14.66 -29.65 -23.68
C ALA A 377 -14.20 -29.06 -22.34
N ALA A 378 -12.97 -29.32 -21.88
CA ALA A 378 -12.39 -28.66 -20.70
C ALA A 378 -11.91 -27.24 -21.04
N ALA A 379 -11.24 -27.07 -22.18
CA ALA A 379 -10.85 -25.78 -22.75
C ALA A 379 -12.06 -24.88 -23.04
N ASP A 380 -13.11 -25.40 -23.72
CA ASP A 380 -14.34 -24.65 -23.94
C ASP A 380 -14.99 -24.21 -22.62
N ARG A 381 -15.03 -25.07 -21.58
CA ARG A 381 -15.59 -24.71 -20.26
C ARG A 381 -14.76 -23.66 -19.51
N GLN A 382 -13.43 -23.78 -19.49
CA GLN A 382 -12.56 -22.78 -18.88
C GLN A 382 -12.66 -21.44 -19.61
N LEU A 383 -12.83 -21.47 -20.94
CA LEU A 383 -13.11 -20.28 -21.73
C LEU A 383 -14.46 -19.67 -21.37
N VAL A 384 -15.54 -20.46 -21.22
CA VAL A 384 -16.85 -19.96 -20.76
C VAL A 384 -16.75 -19.33 -19.36
N GLU A 385 -16.04 -19.96 -18.42
CA GLU A 385 -15.86 -19.41 -17.07
C GLU A 385 -15.16 -18.04 -17.11
N LEU A 386 -14.02 -17.94 -17.80
CA LEU A 386 -13.26 -16.70 -17.91
C LEU A 386 -13.99 -15.63 -18.73
N ALA A 387 -14.66 -16.02 -19.81
CA ALA A 387 -15.40 -15.11 -20.68
C ALA A 387 -16.67 -14.57 -19.99
N LEU A 388 -17.41 -15.40 -19.24
CA LEU A 388 -18.54 -14.92 -18.44
C LEU A 388 -18.08 -14.03 -17.27
N ALA A 389 -16.99 -14.38 -16.58
CA ALA A 389 -16.40 -13.54 -15.54
C ALA A 389 -15.85 -12.20 -16.08
N GLY A 390 -15.31 -12.21 -17.30
CA GLY A 390 -14.85 -11.03 -18.05
C GLY A 390 -15.93 -10.30 -18.85
N TYR A 391 -17.20 -10.75 -18.78
CA TYR A 391 -18.35 -10.26 -19.55
C TYR A 391 -18.23 -10.34 -21.10
N ASP A 392 -17.27 -11.10 -21.63
CA ASP A 392 -17.16 -11.43 -23.06
C ASP A 392 -18.20 -12.49 -23.46
N ARG A 393 -19.46 -12.05 -23.60
CA ARG A 393 -20.57 -12.93 -23.96
C ARG A 393 -20.45 -13.51 -25.37
N VAL A 394 -19.64 -12.90 -26.25
CA VAL A 394 -19.42 -13.38 -27.63
C VAL A 394 -18.54 -14.63 -27.62
N ARG A 395 -17.43 -14.63 -26.87
CA ARG A 395 -16.62 -15.85 -26.66
C ARG A 395 -17.38 -16.92 -25.90
N ALA A 396 -18.10 -16.54 -24.85
CA ALA A 396 -18.91 -17.49 -24.08
C ALA A 396 -19.97 -18.18 -24.95
N ARG A 397 -20.64 -17.43 -25.85
CA ARG A 397 -21.54 -17.99 -26.87
C ARG A 397 -20.83 -19.01 -27.75
N ALA A 398 -19.72 -18.63 -28.38
CA ALA A 398 -19.03 -19.49 -29.34
C ALA A 398 -18.58 -20.83 -28.71
N ALA A 399 -18.10 -20.78 -27.47
CA ALA A 399 -17.73 -21.98 -26.72
C ALA A 399 -18.94 -22.85 -26.32
N LEU A 400 -20.04 -22.25 -25.86
CA LEU A 400 -21.28 -22.97 -25.55
C LEU A 400 -21.93 -23.57 -26.82
N GLU A 401 -21.88 -22.88 -27.96
CA GLU A 401 -22.35 -23.41 -29.25
C GLU A 401 -21.45 -24.57 -29.75
N ARG A 402 -20.12 -24.53 -29.52
CA ARG A 402 -19.21 -25.66 -29.78
C ARG A 402 -19.54 -26.89 -28.92
N LEU A 403 -19.74 -26.70 -27.60
CA LEU A 403 -20.16 -27.77 -26.68
C LEU A 403 -21.52 -28.37 -27.08
N ASN A 404 -22.47 -27.52 -27.49
CA ASN A 404 -23.79 -27.94 -27.95
C ASN A 404 -23.72 -28.75 -29.26
N ALA A 405 -22.88 -28.33 -30.21
CA ALA A 405 -22.69 -29.04 -31.48
C ALA A 405 -22.01 -30.41 -31.36
N ARG A 406 -21.46 -30.74 -30.17
CA ARG A 406 -20.86 -32.04 -29.82
C ARG A 406 -21.77 -32.91 -28.93
N ASP A 407 -22.98 -32.44 -28.60
CA ASP A 407 -23.89 -33.00 -27.57
C ASP A 407 -23.26 -33.08 -26.16
N GLU A 408 -22.24 -32.26 -25.87
CA GLU A 408 -21.50 -32.25 -24.59
C GLU A 408 -22.08 -31.27 -23.55
N LEU A 409 -23.18 -30.58 -23.88
CA LEU A 409 -23.77 -29.49 -23.11
C LEU A 409 -24.66 -30.01 -21.97
N THR A 410 -24.31 -29.73 -20.72
CA THR A 410 -25.13 -30.09 -19.54
C THR A 410 -26.38 -29.22 -19.43
N ALA A 411 -27.36 -29.66 -18.61
CA ALA A 411 -28.60 -28.92 -18.38
C ALA A 411 -28.43 -27.53 -17.71
N VAL A 412 -27.24 -27.23 -17.16
CA VAL A 412 -26.88 -25.89 -16.66
C VAL A 412 -26.32 -25.04 -17.80
N GLU A 413 -25.42 -25.61 -18.60
CA GLU A 413 -24.84 -24.96 -19.78
C GLU A 413 -25.89 -24.70 -20.88
N GLN A 414 -26.93 -25.53 -20.98
CA GLN A 414 -28.15 -25.26 -21.78
C GLN A 414 -28.84 -23.94 -21.36
N GLY A 415 -28.90 -23.66 -20.06
CA GLY A 415 -29.41 -22.38 -19.55
C GLY A 415 -28.47 -21.23 -19.88
N GLN A 416 -27.17 -21.41 -19.66
CA GLN A 416 -26.16 -20.41 -19.99
C GLN A 416 -26.17 -20.03 -21.49
N LEU A 417 -26.34 -21.01 -22.40
CA LEU A 417 -26.44 -20.74 -23.84
C LEU A 417 -27.70 -19.92 -24.18
N VAL A 418 -28.85 -20.30 -23.62
CA VAL A 418 -30.12 -19.59 -23.80
C VAL A 418 -30.06 -18.16 -23.26
N ASP A 419 -29.45 -17.96 -22.08
CA ASP A 419 -29.32 -16.65 -21.47
C ASP A 419 -28.25 -15.79 -22.18
N VAL A 420 -27.15 -16.37 -22.67
CA VAL A 420 -26.16 -15.67 -23.50
C VAL A 420 -26.74 -15.25 -24.86
N LEU A 421 -27.51 -16.10 -25.53
CA LEU A 421 -28.20 -15.73 -26.78
C LEU A 421 -29.23 -14.62 -26.55
N ASN A 422 -29.98 -14.69 -25.45
CA ASN A 422 -30.91 -13.64 -25.02
C ASN A 422 -30.19 -12.30 -24.73
N ASP A 423 -29.07 -12.34 -23.99
CA ASP A 423 -28.30 -11.16 -23.60
C ASP A 423 -27.56 -10.52 -24.80
N LEU A 424 -27.27 -11.29 -25.84
CA LEU A 424 -26.76 -10.81 -27.13
C LEU A 424 -27.86 -10.29 -28.08
N GLY A 425 -29.15 -10.40 -27.70
CA GLY A 425 -30.28 -9.91 -28.50
C GLY A 425 -30.80 -10.88 -29.56
N GLU A 426 -30.53 -12.19 -29.45
CA GLU A 426 -31.00 -13.24 -30.37
C GLU A 426 -32.03 -14.21 -29.70
N PRO A 427 -33.18 -13.70 -29.20
CA PRO A 427 -34.17 -14.53 -28.50
C PRO A 427 -34.81 -15.60 -29.40
N ASP A 428 -34.95 -15.36 -30.71
CA ASP A 428 -35.50 -16.35 -31.64
C ASP A 428 -34.60 -17.59 -31.78
N ALA A 429 -33.27 -17.43 -31.73
CA ALA A 429 -32.32 -18.54 -31.71
C ALA A 429 -32.44 -19.33 -30.39
N ALA A 430 -32.56 -18.64 -29.26
CA ALA A 430 -32.82 -19.27 -27.96
C ALA A 430 -34.15 -20.05 -27.94
N ILE A 431 -35.23 -19.50 -28.52
CA ILE A 431 -36.52 -20.18 -28.70
C ILE A 431 -36.37 -21.44 -29.55
N ALA A 432 -35.59 -21.40 -30.64
CA ALA A 432 -35.38 -22.55 -31.50
C ALA A 432 -34.71 -23.71 -30.76
N TYR A 433 -33.63 -23.46 -30.01
CA TYR A 433 -32.97 -24.47 -29.17
C TYR A 433 -33.92 -25.02 -28.09
N LEU A 434 -34.62 -24.14 -27.36
CA LEU A 434 -35.59 -24.54 -26.34
C LEU A 434 -36.73 -25.41 -26.91
N ARG A 435 -37.28 -25.06 -28.08
CA ARG A 435 -38.30 -25.86 -28.77
C ARG A 435 -37.75 -27.24 -29.17
N HIS A 436 -36.52 -27.30 -29.67
CA HIS A 436 -35.85 -28.54 -30.06
C HIS A 436 -35.69 -29.50 -28.87
N TRP A 437 -34.98 -29.07 -27.81
CA TRP A 437 -34.78 -29.89 -26.60
C TRP A 437 -36.09 -30.26 -25.89
N ASN A 438 -37.15 -29.43 -25.98
CA ASN A 438 -38.48 -29.76 -25.44
C ASN A 438 -39.12 -30.93 -26.19
N SER A 439 -39.01 -30.96 -27.52
CA SER A 439 -39.55 -32.04 -28.37
C SER A 439 -38.91 -33.40 -28.07
N GLN A 440 -37.61 -33.39 -27.75
CA GLN A 440 -36.83 -34.57 -27.33
C GLN A 440 -37.05 -34.96 -25.86
N ARG A 441 -37.89 -34.21 -25.11
CA ARG A 441 -38.15 -34.36 -23.67
C ARG A 441 -36.94 -34.14 -22.74
N GLN A 442 -35.82 -33.64 -23.26
CA GLN A 442 -34.62 -33.33 -22.48
C GLN A 442 -34.77 -32.03 -21.66
N LEU A 443 -35.70 -31.15 -22.05
CA LEU A 443 -35.86 -29.83 -21.43
C LEU A 443 -36.36 -29.87 -19.97
N SER A 444 -35.57 -29.26 -19.08
CA SER A 444 -35.90 -29.08 -17.66
C SER A 444 -37.11 -28.18 -17.43
N LEU A 445 -37.70 -28.24 -16.22
CA LEU A 445 -38.88 -27.42 -15.88
C LEU A 445 -38.61 -25.92 -15.94
N LEU A 446 -37.44 -25.47 -15.47
CA LEU A 446 -37.01 -24.07 -15.52
C LEU A 446 -36.89 -23.57 -16.97
N LEU A 447 -36.32 -24.38 -17.85
CA LEU A 447 -36.20 -24.03 -19.27
C LEU A 447 -37.56 -24.08 -20.01
N LYS A 448 -38.54 -24.88 -19.55
CA LYS A 448 -39.93 -24.82 -20.08
C LYS A 448 -40.63 -23.51 -19.76
N VAL A 449 -40.31 -22.89 -18.62
CA VAL A 449 -40.74 -21.52 -18.25
C VAL A 449 -39.98 -20.47 -19.07
N ARG A 450 -38.68 -20.66 -19.31
CA ARG A 450 -37.88 -19.79 -20.21
C ARG A 450 -38.42 -19.80 -21.64
N LEU A 451 -38.89 -20.94 -22.14
CA LEU A 451 -39.58 -21.04 -23.43
C LEU A 451 -40.92 -20.27 -23.46
N ALA A 452 -41.74 -20.41 -22.42
CA ALA A 452 -43.04 -19.73 -22.33
C ALA A 452 -42.90 -18.20 -22.28
N THR A 453 -41.86 -17.70 -21.60
CA THR A 453 -41.55 -16.27 -21.48
C THR A 453 -40.94 -15.70 -22.76
N LEU A 454 -39.98 -16.39 -23.38
CA LEU A 454 -39.37 -15.94 -24.64
C LEU A 454 -40.38 -15.89 -25.80
N LEU A 455 -41.28 -16.89 -25.92
CA LEU A 455 -42.34 -16.88 -26.93
C LEU A 455 -43.28 -15.68 -26.81
N GLU A 456 -43.53 -15.19 -25.59
CA GLU A 456 -44.26 -13.94 -25.42
C GLU A 456 -43.42 -12.72 -25.78
N GLN A 457 -42.14 -12.69 -25.40
CA GLN A 457 -41.24 -11.57 -25.66
C GLN A 457 -41.04 -11.33 -27.17
N THR A 458 -41.09 -12.38 -27.99
CA THR A 458 -41.09 -12.29 -29.47
C THR A 458 -42.48 -12.14 -30.09
N GLY A 459 -43.54 -12.04 -29.27
CA GLY A 459 -44.91 -11.73 -29.72
C GLY A 459 -45.76 -12.93 -30.16
N ALA A 460 -45.29 -14.17 -30.02
CA ALA A 460 -46.05 -15.39 -30.30
C ALA A 460 -47.07 -15.72 -29.19
N LEU A 461 -47.98 -14.77 -28.93
CA LEU A 461 -48.85 -14.76 -27.74
C LEU A 461 -49.76 -16.00 -27.58
N ALA A 462 -50.16 -16.64 -28.68
CA ALA A 462 -50.97 -17.85 -28.66
C ALA A 462 -50.14 -19.09 -28.28
N ASP A 463 -48.94 -19.24 -28.84
CA ASP A 463 -48.02 -20.32 -28.51
C ASP A 463 -47.57 -20.23 -27.04
N ALA A 464 -47.37 -19.01 -26.54
CA ALA A 464 -47.09 -18.74 -25.13
C ALA A 464 -48.27 -19.14 -24.21
N GLU A 465 -49.51 -18.85 -24.60
CA GLU A 465 -50.71 -19.18 -23.80
C GLU A 465 -50.87 -20.69 -23.66
N ALA A 466 -50.76 -21.43 -24.76
CA ALA A 466 -50.84 -22.90 -24.76
C ALA A 466 -49.72 -23.53 -23.90
N GLN A 467 -48.50 -22.97 -23.93
CA GLN A 467 -47.38 -23.43 -23.10
C GLN A 467 -47.62 -23.16 -21.61
N TRP A 468 -48.16 -22.00 -21.23
CA TRP A 468 -48.55 -21.71 -19.84
C TRP A 468 -49.71 -22.58 -19.36
N ALA A 469 -50.71 -22.84 -20.21
CA ALA A 469 -51.81 -23.76 -19.92
C ALA A 469 -51.32 -25.20 -19.66
N ALA A 470 -50.31 -25.67 -20.41
CA ALA A 470 -49.68 -26.96 -20.19
C ALA A 470 -48.89 -27.01 -18.87
N LEU A 471 -48.16 -25.94 -18.52
CA LEU A 471 -47.46 -25.82 -17.24
C LEU A 471 -48.43 -25.87 -16.04
N ARG A 472 -49.62 -25.27 -16.15
CA ARG A 472 -50.64 -25.28 -15.08
C ARG A 472 -51.18 -26.69 -14.73
N GLN A 473 -51.03 -27.65 -15.64
CA GLN A 473 -51.46 -29.04 -15.45
C GLN A 473 -50.33 -29.96 -14.97
N ALA A 474 -49.08 -29.48 -14.93
CA ALA A 474 -47.95 -30.26 -14.44
C ALA A 474 -47.91 -30.22 -12.91
N SER A 475 -48.01 -31.39 -12.25
CA SER A 475 -47.98 -31.55 -10.78
C SER A 475 -46.65 -31.17 -10.09
N SER A 476 -45.71 -30.59 -10.84
CA SER A 476 -44.40 -30.12 -10.38
C SER A 476 -44.22 -28.60 -10.51
N PHE A 477 -45.26 -27.86 -10.93
CA PHE A 477 -45.23 -26.40 -11.10
C PHE A 477 -46.34 -25.71 -10.29
N ASP A 478 -46.16 -24.42 -9.99
CA ASP A 478 -47.14 -23.61 -9.26
C ASP A 478 -48.37 -23.29 -10.13
N HIS A 479 -49.54 -23.67 -9.63
CA HIS A 479 -50.82 -23.48 -10.31
C HIS A 479 -51.24 -22.00 -10.36
N ASP A 480 -50.92 -21.20 -9.33
CA ASP A 480 -51.32 -19.79 -9.20
C ASP A 480 -50.48 -18.88 -10.10
N GLU A 481 -49.21 -19.22 -10.34
CA GLU A 481 -48.36 -18.52 -11.31
C GLU A 481 -48.82 -18.80 -12.75
N ALA A 482 -48.99 -20.07 -13.11
CA ALA A 482 -49.44 -20.42 -14.46
C ALA A 482 -50.84 -19.86 -14.79
N ALA A 483 -51.73 -19.77 -13.80
CA ALA A 483 -53.05 -19.14 -13.95
C ALA A 483 -52.97 -17.64 -14.28
N ARG A 484 -52.07 -16.89 -13.62
CA ARG A 484 -51.86 -15.46 -13.85
C ARG A 484 -51.33 -15.17 -15.26
N GLN A 485 -50.37 -15.96 -15.74
CA GLN A 485 -49.82 -15.78 -17.08
C GLN A 485 -50.82 -16.12 -18.18
N GLN A 486 -51.62 -17.19 -17.99
CA GLN A 486 -52.73 -17.52 -18.87
C GLN A 486 -53.76 -16.36 -18.94
N GLY A 487 -54.22 -15.86 -17.79
CA GLY A 487 -55.16 -14.73 -17.71
C GLY A 487 -54.65 -13.43 -18.34
N ARG A 488 -53.33 -13.20 -18.34
CA ARG A 488 -52.71 -12.01 -18.95
C ARG A 488 -52.71 -12.04 -20.47
N LEU A 489 -52.58 -13.22 -21.08
CA LEU A 489 -52.61 -13.42 -22.54
C LEU A 489 -54.06 -13.40 -23.07
N LEU A 490 -55.01 -13.98 -22.34
CA LEU A 490 -56.46 -13.87 -22.63
C LEU A 490 -56.93 -12.41 -22.62
N ARG A 491 -56.43 -11.59 -21.68
CA ARG A 491 -56.72 -10.15 -21.64
C ARG A 491 -56.26 -9.39 -22.90
N ARG A 492 -55.14 -9.78 -23.52
CA ARG A 492 -54.68 -9.16 -24.79
C ARG A 492 -55.57 -9.53 -25.98
N GLN A 493 -56.27 -10.66 -25.91
CA GLN A 493 -57.33 -11.06 -26.84
C GLN A 493 -58.71 -10.45 -26.47
N TRP A 494 -58.71 -9.47 -25.55
CA TRP A 494 -59.89 -8.71 -25.06
C TRP A 494 -60.93 -9.50 -24.25
N GLN A 495 -60.58 -10.68 -23.74
CA GLN A 495 -61.49 -11.55 -22.97
C GLN A 495 -61.45 -11.23 -21.46
N LEU A 496 -62.17 -10.18 -21.06
CA LEU A 496 -62.05 -9.57 -19.72
C LEU A 496 -62.59 -10.42 -18.56
N SER A 497 -63.85 -10.88 -18.61
CA SER A 497 -64.46 -11.57 -17.46
C SER A 497 -63.90 -12.97 -17.22
N ASP A 498 -63.49 -13.68 -18.26
CA ASP A 498 -62.82 -14.98 -18.12
C ASP A 498 -61.44 -14.81 -17.46
N ALA A 499 -60.72 -13.73 -17.80
CA ALA A 499 -59.50 -13.32 -17.11
C ALA A 499 -59.73 -12.85 -15.65
N LEU A 500 -60.98 -12.58 -15.22
CA LEU A 500 -61.32 -12.36 -13.80
C LEU A 500 -61.56 -13.69 -13.06
N ALA A 501 -62.17 -14.67 -13.73
CA ALA A 501 -62.62 -15.91 -13.12
C ALA A 501 -61.51 -16.98 -12.98
N VAL A 502 -60.50 -16.97 -13.85
CA VAL A 502 -59.30 -17.83 -13.74
C VAL A 502 -58.39 -17.43 -12.56
N LEU A 503 -58.68 -16.30 -11.89
CA LEU A 503 -57.87 -15.72 -10.83
C LEU A 503 -58.48 -15.95 -9.41
N PRO A 504 -57.87 -16.79 -8.56
CA PRO A 504 -58.36 -17.05 -7.20
C PRO A 504 -58.44 -15.79 -6.32
N ALA A 505 -59.58 -15.58 -5.66
CA ALA A 505 -59.87 -14.35 -4.90
C ALA A 505 -59.08 -14.22 -3.59
N ASP A 506 -58.98 -15.33 -2.83
CA ASP A 506 -58.27 -15.39 -1.55
C ASP A 506 -56.74 -15.42 -1.74
N SER A 507 -56.27 -15.75 -2.95
CA SER A 507 -54.85 -15.68 -3.32
C SER A 507 -54.40 -14.22 -3.39
N PRO A 508 -53.33 -13.83 -2.67
CA PRO A 508 -52.71 -12.50 -2.76
C PRO A 508 -52.41 -12.02 -4.18
N SER A 509 -52.12 -12.95 -5.09
CA SER A 509 -51.46 -12.69 -6.36
C SER A 509 -52.34 -12.03 -7.42
N THR A 510 -53.65 -11.96 -7.19
CA THR A 510 -54.67 -11.71 -8.23
C THR A 510 -55.31 -10.33 -8.17
N TRP A 511 -55.20 -9.63 -7.04
CA TRP A 511 -55.99 -8.45 -6.71
C TRP A 511 -55.83 -7.31 -7.75
N GLN A 512 -54.70 -7.24 -8.46
CA GLN A 512 -54.45 -6.27 -9.53
C GLN A 512 -55.42 -6.41 -10.70
N GLN A 513 -55.47 -7.58 -11.33
CA GLN A 513 -56.38 -7.83 -12.44
C GLN A 513 -57.83 -7.83 -11.94
N ARG A 514 -58.08 -8.30 -10.70
CA ARG A 514 -59.40 -8.20 -10.07
C ARG A 514 -59.92 -6.77 -9.98
N ALA A 515 -59.06 -5.82 -9.66
CA ALA A 515 -59.45 -4.42 -9.56
C ALA A 515 -59.35 -3.65 -10.89
N GLU A 516 -58.47 -3.99 -11.83
CA GLU A 516 -58.55 -3.48 -13.23
C GLU A 516 -59.87 -3.90 -13.90
N LEU A 517 -60.32 -5.12 -13.64
CA LEU A 517 -61.60 -5.63 -14.14
C LEU A 517 -62.75 -5.03 -13.33
N GLY A 518 -62.63 -4.95 -12.00
CA GLY A 518 -63.54 -4.21 -11.10
C GLY A 518 -63.62 -2.71 -11.38
N TRP A 519 -62.61 -2.12 -12.04
CA TRP A 519 -62.56 -0.74 -12.48
C TRP A 519 -63.36 -0.52 -13.77
N SER A 520 -63.14 -1.40 -14.76
CA SER A 520 -63.95 -1.45 -15.97
C SER A 520 -65.41 -1.89 -15.71
N ALA A 521 -65.67 -2.46 -14.52
CA ALA A 521 -67.01 -2.77 -14.01
C ALA A 521 -67.59 -1.73 -13.02
N GLY A 522 -66.77 -0.82 -12.45
CA GLY A 522 -67.22 0.35 -11.68
C GLY A 522 -67.30 0.25 -10.15
N HIS A 523 -66.67 -0.74 -9.50
CA HIS A 523 -66.86 -1.02 -8.07
C HIS A 523 -65.97 -0.18 -7.13
N ALA A 524 -66.36 1.06 -6.82
CA ALA A 524 -65.56 2.02 -6.03
C ALA A 524 -64.91 1.45 -4.75
N GLN A 525 -65.60 0.66 -3.93
CA GLN A 525 -64.97 0.08 -2.72
C GLN A 525 -64.13 -1.16 -2.99
N GLU A 526 -64.36 -1.95 -4.05
CA GLU A 526 -63.40 -2.98 -4.49
C GLU A 526 -62.21 -2.35 -5.24
N VAL A 527 -62.36 -1.12 -5.72
CA VAL A 527 -61.32 -0.19 -6.20
C VAL A 527 -60.63 0.54 -5.03
N ILE A 528 -61.17 0.46 -3.82
CA ILE A 528 -60.53 0.92 -2.58
C ILE A 528 -60.15 -0.29 -1.69
N ASP A 529 -60.44 -1.53 -2.08
CA ASP A 529 -60.06 -2.74 -1.35
C ASP A 529 -59.21 -3.64 -2.23
N SER A 530 -59.67 -4.20 -3.35
CA SER A 530 -58.73 -4.69 -4.37
C SER A 530 -57.90 -3.56 -5.04
N TYR A 531 -58.09 -2.26 -4.68
CA TYR A 531 -56.98 -1.27 -4.64
C TYR A 531 -56.77 -0.45 -3.34
N ARG A 532 -57.00 -1.00 -2.12
CA ARG A 532 -56.14 -0.67 -0.95
C ARG A 532 -55.43 -1.88 -0.37
N ARG A 533 -56.07 -3.04 -0.31
CA ARG A 533 -55.38 -4.35 -0.26
C ARG A 533 -54.43 -4.49 -1.47
N LEU A 534 -54.68 -3.73 -2.54
CA LEU A 534 -53.66 -3.42 -3.54
C LEU A 534 -53.06 -2.00 -3.51
N SER A 535 -53.55 -0.92 -2.87
CA SER A 535 -52.64 0.26 -2.68
C SER A 535 -51.44 -0.12 -1.80
N THR A 536 -51.67 -1.02 -0.84
CA THR A 536 -50.68 -1.82 -0.12
C THR A 536 -49.88 -2.82 -1.01
N ARG A 537 -49.97 -2.71 -2.35
CA ARG A 537 -49.18 -3.45 -3.37
C ARG A 537 -48.91 -2.73 -4.73
N ARG A 538 -49.65 -1.69 -5.16
CA ARG A 538 -49.67 -0.99 -6.49
C ARG A 538 -50.65 0.21 -6.52
N GLU A 539 -50.28 1.29 -7.24
CA GLU A 539 -51.11 2.48 -7.54
C GLU A 539 -51.79 2.46 -8.95
N LEU A 540 -52.31 3.59 -9.49
CA LEU A 540 -53.35 3.62 -10.56
C LEU A 540 -53.22 4.63 -11.74
N ASN A 541 -53.89 4.36 -12.88
CA ASN A 541 -53.84 5.12 -14.17
C ASN A 541 -54.82 6.31 -14.29
N GLU A 542 -54.53 7.40 -15.03
CA GLU A 542 -55.35 8.66 -15.07
C GLU A 542 -56.88 8.57 -15.01
N GLN A 543 -57.53 7.49 -15.46
CA GLN A 543 -58.94 7.26 -15.12
C GLN A 543 -59.13 6.46 -13.81
N GLU A 544 -58.51 5.28 -13.66
CA GLU A 544 -58.41 4.52 -12.38
C GLU A 544 -58.03 5.41 -11.20
N SER A 545 -57.27 6.44 -11.54
CA SER A 545 -56.61 7.43 -10.73
C SER A 545 -57.39 8.75 -10.72
N LEU A 546 -58.29 9.04 -11.68
CA LEU A 546 -59.36 10.04 -11.53
C LEU A 546 -60.34 9.64 -10.42
N ARG A 547 -60.65 8.35 -10.33
CA ARG A 547 -61.50 7.79 -9.27
C ARG A 547 -60.70 7.00 -8.22
N LEU A 548 -59.36 7.04 -8.26
CA LEU A 548 -58.52 7.01 -7.06
C LEU A 548 -58.48 8.41 -6.47
N LEU A 549 -58.37 9.49 -7.25
CA LEU A 549 -58.38 10.89 -6.80
C LEU A 549 -59.72 11.19 -6.13
N HIS A 550 -60.83 10.89 -6.81
CA HIS A 550 -62.16 10.89 -6.18
C HIS A 550 -62.38 9.73 -5.18
N ALA A 551 -61.32 9.02 -4.77
CA ALA A 551 -61.25 8.09 -3.64
C ALA A 551 -60.00 8.30 -2.73
N ALA A 552 -59.24 9.40 -2.89
CA ALA A 552 -57.93 9.65 -2.28
C ALA A 552 -57.71 11.13 -1.93
N VAL A 553 -58.23 12.06 -2.73
CA VAL A 553 -58.72 13.34 -2.21
C VAL A 553 -59.84 13.08 -1.21
N THR A 554 -60.69 12.08 -1.52
CA THR A 554 -61.80 11.64 -0.67
C THR A 554 -61.36 10.80 0.54
N ASP A 555 -60.08 10.41 0.63
CA ASP A 555 -59.53 9.55 1.70
C ASP A 555 -58.31 10.15 2.43
N GLY A 556 -57.63 11.13 1.84
CA GLY A 556 -56.51 11.90 2.42
C GLY A 556 -55.12 11.58 1.89
N ASP A 557 -54.95 10.67 0.93
CA ASP A 557 -53.63 10.25 0.43
C ASP A 557 -53.11 11.18 -0.69
N ALA A 558 -52.00 11.85 -0.40
CA ALA A 558 -51.55 13.07 -1.07
C ALA A 558 -50.60 12.86 -2.26
N ALA A 559 -49.66 11.92 -2.16
CA ALA A 559 -48.79 11.56 -3.28
C ALA A 559 -49.62 10.91 -4.39
N LEU A 560 -50.66 10.17 -3.98
CA LEU A 560 -51.90 9.98 -4.73
C LEU A 560 -52.41 11.34 -5.23
N VAL A 561 -53.18 12.16 -4.48
CA VAL A 561 -53.83 13.40 -5.01
C VAL A 561 -53.05 14.13 -6.11
N GLU A 562 -51.80 14.47 -5.83
CA GLU A 562 -50.84 15.15 -6.70
C GLU A 562 -50.57 14.42 -8.03
N THR A 563 -50.20 13.13 -7.99
CA THR A 563 -49.95 12.30 -9.19
C THR A 563 -51.16 12.29 -10.12
N LEU A 564 -52.36 12.27 -9.54
CA LEU A 564 -53.63 12.06 -10.22
C LEU A 564 -54.21 13.40 -10.73
N ALA A 565 -53.97 14.49 -10.01
CA ALA A 565 -54.42 15.83 -10.40
C ALA A 565 -53.51 16.48 -11.45
N THR A 566 -52.22 16.11 -11.48
CA THR A 566 -51.33 16.42 -12.62
C THR A 566 -51.81 15.74 -13.90
N GLN A 567 -52.20 14.48 -13.77
CA GLN A 567 -52.72 13.67 -14.85
C GLN A 567 -54.02 14.28 -15.45
N ARG A 568 -54.92 14.82 -14.61
CA ARG A 568 -56.13 15.56 -15.05
C ARG A 568 -55.84 16.80 -15.89
N TRP A 569 -54.94 17.66 -15.41
CA TRP A 569 -54.80 19.02 -15.93
C TRP A 569 -54.57 19.08 -17.43
N GLN A 570 -53.61 18.29 -17.89
CA GLN A 570 -53.18 18.29 -19.29
C GLN A 570 -54.33 17.87 -20.21
N ARG A 571 -55.20 16.98 -19.71
CA ARG A 571 -56.26 16.30 -20.46
C ARG A 571 -57.59 17.05 -20.44
N PHE A 572 -57.88 17.81 -19.39
CA PHE A 572 -59.16 18.54 -19.25
C PHE A 572 -59.04 20.07 -19.23
N LYS A 573 -57.83 20.64 -19.12
CA LYS A 573 -57.62 22.06 -18.78
C LYS A 573 -58.39 22.47 -17.51
N ASP A 574 -58.44 21.54 -16.56
CA ASP A 574 -58.94 21.64 -15.18
C ASP A 574 -57.96 22.40 -14.25
N THR A 575 -58.23 23.70 -14.02
CA THR A 575 -57.39 24.61 -13.21
C THR A 575 -57.27 24.17 -11.77
N ASP A 576 -58.28 23.46 -11.28
CA ASP A 576 -58.49 23.24 -9.87
C ASP A 576 -57.81 21.93 -9.46
N ALA A 577 -57.76 20.95 -10.38
CA ALA A 577 -56.82 19.85 -10.30
C ALA A 577 -55.36 20.34 -10.25
N ILE A 578 -54.97 21.41 -10.96
CA ILE A 578 -53.63 21.97 -10.79
C ILE A 578 -53.39 22.47 -9.39
N LEU A 579 -54.26 23.34 -8.90
CA LEU A 579 -54.01 24.01 -7.63
C LEU A 579 -54.13 23.00 -6.48
N ALA A 580 -55.11 22.09 -6.52
CA ALA A 580 -55.22 20.99 -5.58
C ALA A 580 -53.99 20.07 -5.61
N GLY A 581 -53.54 19.64 -6.80
CA GLY A 581 -52.33 18.85 -6.94
C GLY A 581 -51.10 19.59 -6.39
N PHE A 582 -50.96 20.88 -6.69
CA PHE A 582 -49.77 21.67 -6.35
C PHE A 582 -49.67 21.91 -4.85
N TYR A 583 -50.78 22.33 -4.23
CA TYR A 583 -50.84 22.51 -2.78
C TYR A 583 -50.64 21.18 -2.04
N THR A 584 -51.20 20.08 -2.56
CA THR A 584 -51.05 18.77 -1.92
C THR A 584 -49.61 18.23 -2.04
N ALA A 585 -48.94 18.52 -3.16
CA ALA A 585 -47.49 18.31 -3.32
C ALA A 585 -46.68 19.12 -2.30
N GLN A 586 -46.89 20.45 -2.22
CA GLN A 586 -46.17 21.31 -1.27
C GLN A 586 -46.37 20.89 0.19
N ALA A 587 -47.60 20.54 0.57
CA ALA A 587 -47.97 20.19 1.94
C ALA A 587 -47.31 18.89 2.44
N GLN A 588 -47.00 17.94 1.55
CA GLN A 588 -46.21 16.74 1.87
C GLN A 588 -44.75 16.84 1.38
N HIS A 589 -44.25 18.06 1.18
CA HIS A 589 -42.86 18.36 0.82
C HIS A 589 -42.37 17.67 -0.48
N ARG A 590 -43.23 17.62 -1.50
CA ARG A 590 -43.00 17.05 -2.85
C ARG A 590 -42.95 18.16 -3.93
N PRO A 591 -41.86 18.96 -4.02
CA PRO A 591 -41.86 20.20 -4.80
C PRO A 591 -41.78 20.06 -6.33
N ASP A 592 -41.45 18.88 -6.87
CA ASP A 592 -41.19 18.68 -8.30
C ASP A 592 -42.45 18.41 -9.13
N ILE A 593 -43.43 17.68 -8.60
CA ILE A 593 -44.71 17.47 -9.27
C ILE A 593 -45.46 18.80 -9.29
N ALA A 594 -45.38 19.58 -8.21
CA ALA A 594 -45.76 20.99 -8.16
C ALA A 594 -45.19 21.79 -9.35
N ARG A 595 -43.88 21.72 -9.59
CA ARG A 595 -43.21 22.42 -10.70
C ARG A 595 -43.72 21.99 -12.09
N ARG A 596 -44.10 20.72 -12.25
CA ARG A 596 -44.71 20.19 -13.49
C ARG A 596 -46.15 20.68 -13.68
N LEU A 597 -46.99 20.53 -12.66
CA LEU A 597 -48.36 21.05 -12.55
C LEU A 597 -48.46 22.51 -13.06
N LEU A 598 -47.56 23.35 -12.55
CA LEU A 598 -47.47 24.78 -12.83
C LEU A 598 -47.01 25.14 -14.25
N THR A 599 -46.07 24.38 -14.83
CA THR A 599 -45.49 24.71 -16.14
C THR A 599 -46.53 24.73 -17.26
N LEU A 600 -47.52 23.84 -17.20
CA LEU A 600 -48.66 23.82 -18.12
C LEU A 600 -49.65 24.99 -17.89
N ALA A 601 -49.71 25.55 -16.67
CA ALA A 601 -50.52 26.72 -16.36
C ALA A 601 -50.00 28.02 -17.01
N ARG A 602 -48.78 28.01 -17.55
CA ARG A 602 -48.22 29.13 -18.31
C ARG A 602 -48.62 29.13 -19.79
N GLN A 603 -49.32 28.09 -20.28
CA GLN A 603 -49.67 27.94 -21.70
C GLN A 603 -50.93 28.71 -22.12
N GLU A 604 -51.81 29.07 -21.18
CA GLU A 604 -52.98 29.95 -21.40
C GLU A 604 -53.06 31.02 -20.30
N PRO A 605 -52.04 31.90 -20.16
CA PRO A 605 -51.81 32.69 -18.94
C PRO A 605 -52.96 33.67 -18.60
N GLU A 606 -53.73 34.10 -19.60
CA GLU A 606 -54.91 34.95 -19.41
C GLU A 606 -56.00 34.28 -18.56
N ARG A 607 -56.06 32.95 -18.47
CA ARG A 607 -57.00 32.23 -17.58
C ARG A 607 -56.66 32.29 -16.09
N PHE A 608 -55.49 32.82 -15.74
CA PHE A 608 -54.99 32.86 -14.36
C PHE A 608 -54.47 34.24 -13.94
N ALA A 609 -54.49 35.23 -14.85
CA ALA A 609 -53.84 36.52 -14.67
C ALA A 609 -54.38 37.32 -13.47
N ASP A 610 -55.61 37.06 -13.03
CA ASP A 610 -56.23 37.69 -11.86
C ASP A 610 -55.89 36.99 -10.52
N SER A 611 -55.17 35.86 -10.54
CA SER A 611 -54.85 35.07 -9.34
C SER A 611 -53.50 35.46 -8.72
N PRO A 612 -53.46 36.01 -7.48
CA PRO A 612 -52.20 36.29 -6.80
C PRO A 612 -51.38 35.02 -6.53
N ALA A 613 -52.07 33.90 -6.25
CA ALA A 613 -51.45 32.59 -6.09
C ALA A 613 -50.73 32.16 -7.37
N TYR A 614 -51.36 32.31 -8.55
CA TYR A 614 -50.72 32.00 -9.83
C TYR A 614 -49.42 32.79 -10.07
N TRP A 615 -49.40 34.09 -9.75
CA TRP A 615 -48.19 34.90 -9.90
C TRP A 615 -47.09 34.51 -8.90
N GLY A 616 -47.45 34.17 -7.66
CA GLY A 616 -46.53 33.60 -6.67
C GLY A 616 -45.96 32.25 -7.10
N LEU A 617 -46.80 31.39 -7.66
CA LEU A 617 -46.42 30.11 -8.24
C LEU A 617 -45.44 30.33 -9.40
N ILE A 618 -45.80 31.12 -10.42
CA ILE A 618 -44.89 31.47 -11.53
C ILE A 618 -43.53 31.93 -11.01
N ALA A 619 -43.53 32.77 -9.98
CA ALA A 619 -42.31 33.28 -9.40
C ALA A 619 -41.46 32.22 -8.67
N ASP A 620 -42.05 31.38 -7.84
CA ASP A 620 -41.35 30.26 -7.18
C ASP A 620 -40.72 29.32 -8.23
N SER A 621 -41.45 29.04 -9.32
CA SER A 621 -40.89 28.25 -10.42
C SER A 621 -39.76 28.98 -11.15
N GLU A 622 -39.83 30.29 -11.38
CA GLU A 622 -38.69 31.02 -12.00
C GLU A 622 -37.50 31.20 -11.06
N LEU A 623 -37.72 31.32 -9.75
CA LEU A 623 -36.66 31.29 -8.74
C LEU A 623 -35.93 29.95 -8.75
N GLN A 624 -36.67 28.84 -8.73
CA GLN A 624 -36.07 27.51 -8.81
C GLN A 624 -35.42 27.22 -10.18
N ASN A 625 -35.86 27.89 -11.25
CA ASN A 625 -35.24 27.84 -12.59
C ASN A 625 -34.02 28.78 -12.72
N LEU A 626 -33.65 29.52 -11.67
CA LEU A 626 -32.58 30.53 -11.68
C LEU A 626 -32.80 31.68 -12.68
N ASN A 627 -34.06 32.04 -12.95
CA ASN A 627 -34.50 33.18 -13.77
C ASN A 627 -35.08 34.33 -12.90
N PRO A 628 -34.33 34.90 -11.95
CA PRO A 628 -34.89 35.78 -10.94
C PRO A 628 -35.38 37.15 -11.45
N ARG A 629 -35.04 37.55 -12.69
CA ARG A 629 -35.59 38.77 -13.33
C ARG A 629 -37.09 38.62 -13.61
N ASP A 630 -37.49 37.50 -14.18
CA ASP A 630 -38.87 37.27 -14.57
C ASP A 630 -39.71 36.77 -13.39
N ALA A 631 -39.07 36.09 -12.42
CA ALA A 631 -39.64 35.93 -11.09
C ALA A 631 -39.98 37.29 -10.47
N LEU A 632 -39.03 38.24 -10.41
CA LEU A 632 -39.25 39.57 -9.83
C LEU A 632 -40.39 40.34 -10.52
N ASN A 633 -40.50 40.22 -11.84
CA ASN A 633 -41.62 40.79 -12.60
C ASN A 633 -42.97 40.17 -12.23
N ALA A 634 -43.05 38.83 -12.12
CA ALA A 634 -44.26 38.13 -11.66
C ALA A 634 -44.63 38.51 -10.21
N LEU A 635 -43.66 38.58 -9.31
CA LEU A 635 -43.84 38.98 -7.90
C LEU A 635 -44.37 40.42 -7.81
N ARG A 636 -43.92 41.32 -8.68
CA ARG A 636 -44.41 42.70 -8.79
C ARG A 636 -45.76 42.85 -9.51
N GLN A 637 -46.31 41.78 -10.10
CA GLN A 637 -47.72 41.70 -10.47
C GLN A 637 -48.54 41.20 -9.27
N GLY A 638 -48.14 40.08 -8.65
CA GLY A 638 -48.79 39.53 -7.46
C GLY A 638 -48.90 40.53 -6.31
N LEU A 639 -47.82 41.25 -5.99
CA LEU A 639 -47.79 42.30 -4.95
C LEU A 639 -48.55 43.58 -5.32
N ARG A 640 -48.98 43.77 -6.58
CA ARG A 640 -49.95 44.83 -6.92
C ARG A 640 -51.39 44.40 -6.65
N LEU A 641 -51.67 43.10 -6.74
CA LEU A 641 -52.96 42.52 -6.36
C LEU A 641 -53.06 42.32 -4.83
N ALA A 642 -51.95 41.98 -4.16
CA ALA A 642 -51.88 41.71 -2.72
C ALA A 642 -50.61 42.33 -2.07
N PRO A 643 -50.58 43.65 -1.77
CA PRO A 643 -49.35 44.35 -1.33
C PRO A 643 -48.74 43.93 0.01
N ALA A 644 -49.51 43.22 0.84
CA ALA A 644 -49.13 42.78 2.18
C ALA A 644 -48.88 41.27 2.29
N ASP A 645 -48.93 40.52 1.18
CA ASP A 645 -48.73 39.07 1.17
C ASP A 645 -47.30 38.70 1.62
N PRO A 646 -47.12 37.91 2.70
CA PRO A 646 -45.79 37.60 3.21
C PRO A 646 -44.99 36.66 2.31
N SER A 647 -45.65 35.75 1.58
CA SER A 647 -45.00 34.76 0.73
C SER A 647 -44.58 35.36 -0.61
N LEU A 648 -45.40 36.25 -1.19
CA LEU A 648 -45.01 37.06 -2.35
C LEU A 648 -43.87 38.04 -2.01
N ARG A 649 -43.86 38.64 -0.80
CA ARG A 649 -42.69 39.43 -0.35
C ARG A 649 -41.45 38.56 -0.10
N ALA A 650 -41.62 37.33 0.36
CA ALA A 650 -40.50 36.40 0.53
C ALA A 650 -39.86 36.08 -0.83
N GLY A 651 -40.69 35.81 -1.84
CA GLY A 651 -40.27 35.67 -3.23
C GLY A 651 -39.58 36.92 -3.77
N GLU A 652 -40.13 38.15 -3.55
CA GLU A 652 -39.51 39.39 -4.06
C GLU A 652 -38.07 39.54 -3.56
N ILE A 653 -37.86 39.27 -2.27
CA ILE A 653 -36.53 39.30 -1.67
C ILE A 653 -35.64 38.21 -2.27
N TYR A 654 -36.11 36.96 -2.39
CA TYR A 654 -35.32 35.88 -3.00
C TYR A 654 -34.92 36.17 -4.47
N ALA A 655 -35.78 36.86 -5.22
CA ALA A 655 -35.52 37.26 -6.60
C ALA A 655 -34.48 38.40 -6.66
N LEU A 656 -34.68 39.46 -5.87
CA LEU A 656 -33.73 40.57 -5.74
C LEU A 656 -32.34 40.07 -5.25
N THR A 657 -32.33 39.05 -4.39
CA THR A 657 -31.15 38.34 -3.83
C THR A 657 -30.35 37.65 -4.93
N MET A 658 -30.98 36.78 -5.72
CA MET A 658 -30.30 36.08 -6.82
C MET A 658 -29.81 37.05 -7.91
N LEU A 659 -30.48 38.20 -8.09
CA LEU A 659 -30.05 39.28 -9.00
C LEU A 659 -28.94 40.19 -8.47
N GLN A 660 -28.67 40.18 -7.15
CA GLN A 660 -27.89 41.22 -6.45
C GLN A 660 -28.40 42.64 -6.81
N HIS A 661 -29.73 42.81 -6.87
CA HIS A 661 -30.34 44.01 -7.42
C HIS A 661 -30.14 45.23 -6.50
N ARG A 662 -29.93 46.41 -7.09
CA ARG A 662 -29.59 47.66 -6.35
C ARG A 662 -30.67 48.08 -5.33
N GLU A 663 -31.92 47.67 -5.55
CA GLU A 663 -33.07 47.95 -4.69
C GLU A 663 -33.17 47.03 -3.45
N LEU A 664 -32.42 45.92 -3.43
CA LEU A 664 -32.50 44.89 -2.38
C LEU A 664 -32.32 45.43 -0.95
N PRO A 665 -31.37 46.34 -0.64
CA PRO A 665 -31.23 46.88 0.71
C PRO A 665 -32.46 47.67 1.19
N GLN A 666 -33.15 48.38 0.28
CA GLN A 666 -34.38 49.10 0.60
C GLN A 666 -35.54 48.12 0.82
N ARG A 667 -35.72 47.13 -0.08
CA ARG A 667 -36.80 46.14 0.03
C ARG A 667 -36.65 45.23 1.26
N LEU A 668 -35.42 44.92 1.67
CA LEU A 668 -35.14 44.25 2.94
C LEU A 668 -35.63 45.09 4.13
N ALA A 669 -35.24 46.36 4.20
CA ALA A 669 -35.67 47.27 5.27
C ALA A 669 -37.20 47.47 5.32
N GLU A 670 -37.86 47.58 4.16
CA GLU A 670 -39.32 47.64 4.05
C GLU A 670 -40.05 46.35 4.47
N ALA A 671 -39.35 45.21 4.51
CA ALA A 671 -39.93 43.91 4.84
C ALA A 671 -39.70 43.47 6.29
N GLU A 672 -38.76 44.08 7.04
CA GLU A 672 -38.43 43.67 8.42
C GLU A 672 -39.63 43.71 9.38
N SER A 673 -40.57 44.63 9.16
CA SER A 673 -41.82 44.74 9.93
C SER A 673 -42.74 43.54 9.70
N LEU A 674 -42.88 43.11 8.44
CA LEU A 674 -43.71 41.97 8.02
C LEU A 674 -43.02 40.61 8.29
N ALA A 675 -41.69 40.55 8.26
CA ALA A 675 -40.90 39.34 8.56
C ALA A 675 -41.05 38.82 10.01
N SER A 676 -41.80 39.54 10.84
CA SER A 676 -42.21 39.10 12.18
C SER A 676 -43.42 38.17 12.19
N THR A 677 -44.23 38.11 11.12
CA THR A 677 -45.49 37.34 11.07
C THR A 677 -45.42 36.05 10.24
N SER A 678 -44.39 35.86 9.41
CA SER A 678 -44.20 34.64 8.61
C SER A 678 -42.76 34.14 8.67
N GLN A 679 -42.59 32.84 8.97
CA GLN A 679 -41.27 32.20 9.01
C GLN A 679 -40.61 32.11 7.62
N GLN A 680 -41.40 31.97 6.55
CA GLN A 680 -40.91 31.95 5.18
C GLN A 680 -40.29 33.30 4.79
N LEU A 681 -40.97 34.40 5.13
CA LEU A 681 -40.46 35.76 4.92
C LEU A 681 -39.23 36.06 5.81
N ASN A 682 -39.22 35.53 7.04
CA ASN A 682 -38.08 35.63 7.96
C ASN A 682 -36.80 35.01 7.36
N LEU A 683 -36.92 33.81 6.77
CA LEU A 683 -35.82 33.12 6.07
C LEU A 683 -35.41 33.84 4.78
N ALA A 684 -36.36 34.38 4.01
CA ALA A 684 -36.04 35.17 2.81
C ALA A 684 -35.27 36.46 3.15
N VAL A 685 -35.67 37.19 4.20
CA VAL A 685 -34.93 38.36 4.71
C VAL A 685 -33.52 37.96 5.18
N ALA A 686 -33.38 36.82 5.85
CA ALA A 686 -32.07 36.30 6.27
C ALA A 686 -31.15 35.99 5.08
N GLY A 687 -31.67 35.29 4.06
CA GLY A 687 -30.96 34.97 2.82
C GLY A 687 -30.62 36.20 1.97
N GLY A 688 -31.51 37.21 1.95
CA GLY A 688 -31.28 38.47 1.26
C GLY A 688 -30.17 39.30 1.88
N TYR A 689 -30.18 39.47 3.20
CA TYR A 689 -29.06 40.12 3.90
C TYR A 689 -27.74 39.36 3.72
N ARG A 690 -27.77 38.02 3.67
CA ARG A 690 -26.60 37.18 3.36
C ARG A 690 -26.04 37.51 1.97
N SER A 691 -26.90 37.66 0.96
CA SER A 691 -26.46 37.91 -0.42
C SER A 691 -25.81 39.27 -0.67
N ILE A 692 -26.18 40.30 0.10
CA ILE A 692 -25.54 41.63 0.05
C ILE A 692 -24.32 41.76 0.98
N GLY A 693 -23.92 40.66 1.63
CA GLY A 693 -22.78 40.64 2.56
C GLY A 693 -23.06 41.15 3.98
N ASP A 694 -24.30 41.57 4.31
CA ASP A 694 -24.70 41.89 5.69
C ASP A 694 -24.96 40.59 6.49
N THR A 695 -23.86 39.89 6.74
CA THR A 695 -23.82 38.66 7.54
C THR A 695 -24.29 38.88 8.98
N GLN A 696 -24.22 40.11 9.51
CA GLN A 696 -24.70 40.43 10.85
C GLN A 696 -26.22 40.39 10.94
N ARG A 697 -26.92 41.07 10.02
CA ARG A 697 -28.39 41.03 9.95
C ARG A 697 -28.89 39.66 9.50
N ALA A 698 -28.24 39.04 8.52
CA ALA A 698 -28.56 37.67 8.07
C ALA A 698 -28.61 36.70 9.25
N ARG A 699 -27.56 36.67 10.07
CA ARG A 699 -27.46 35.83 11.27
C ARG A 699 -28.53 36.15 12.32
N LEU A 700 -28.93 37.41 12.47
CA LEU A 700 -29.99 37.81 13.39
C LEU A 700 -31.34 37.21 12.98
N TRP A 701 -31.67 37.26 11.69
CA TRP A 701 -32.90 36.70 11.13
C TRP A 701 -32.86 35.15 11.12
N TYR A 702 -31.77 34.51 10.69
CA TYR A 702 -31.63 33.05 10.79
C TYR A 702 -31.80 32.53 12.23
N ARG A 703 -31.21 33.20 13.22
CA ARG A 703 -31.40 32.88 14.64
C ARG A 703 -32.85 33.03 15.10
N ARG A 704 -33.59 34.01 14.54
CA ARG A 704 -35.01 34.24 14.85
C ARG A 704 -35.90 33.13 14.27
N SER A 705 -35.64 32.68 13.04
CA SER A 705 -36.35 31.53 12.44
C SER A 705 -36.12 30.24 13.22
N ALA A 706 -34.89 29.96 13.66
CA ALA A 706 -34.56 28.78 14.48
C ALA A 706 -35.22 28.75 15.88
N GLN A 707 -35.86 29.86 16.29
CA GLN A 707 -36.56 30.02 17.58
C GLN A 707 -38.09 30.08 17.42
N GLY A 708 -38.62 29.90 16.20
CA GLY A 708 -40.06 29.85 15.94
C GLY A 708 -40.75 28.56 16.42
N PRO A 709 -42.09 28.47 16.28
CA PRO A 709 -42.84 27.25 16.57
C PRO A 709 -42.44 26.12 15.61
N ALA A 710 -41.91 25.02 16.16
CA ALA A 710 -41.63 23.76 15.46
C ALA A 710 -41.00 23.88 14.03
N PRO A 711 -39.82 24.51 13.86
CA PRO A 711 -39.08 24.44 12.60
C PRO A 711 -38.75 22.98 12.24
N GLY A 712 -39.04 22.60 10.99
CA GLY A 712 -38.73 21.27 10.45
C GLY A 712 -37.22 20.96 10.43
N PRO A 713 -36.83 19.68 10.45
CA PRO A 713 -35.42 19.29 10.52
C PRO A 713 -34.60 19.78 9.32
N GLU A 714 -35.19 19.89 8.14
CA GLU A 714 -34.58 20.40 6.92
C GLU A 714 -34.19 21.89 7.08
N VAL A 715 -35.09 22.69 7.65
CA VAL A 715 -34.85 24.11 7.96
C VAL A 715 -33.77 24.25 9.05
N LEU A 716 -33.74 23.35 10.03
CA LEU A 716 -32.67 23.30 11.03
C LEU A 716 -31.31 22.94 10.39
N MET A 717 -31.30 22.07 9.38
CA MET A 717 -30.09 21.72 8.60
C MET A 717 -29.62 22.87 7.72
N GLU A 718 -30.51 23.54 6.95
CA GLU A 718 -30.12 24.70 6.12
C GLU A 718 -29.51 25.82 6.99
N ILE A 719 -30.17 26.16 8.12
CA ILE A 719 -29.65 27.14 9.06
C ILE A 719 -28.30 26.67 9.66
N ALA A 720 -28.14 25.37 9.94
CA ALA A 720 -26.88 24.84 10.45
C ALA A 720 -25.75 24.93 9.42
N ASP A 721 -26.00 24.61 8.16
CA ASP A 721 -24.99 24.63 7.11
C ASP A 721 -24.57 26.06 6.78
N VAL A 722 -25.52 27.01 6.74
CA VAL A 722 -25.22 28.44 6.62
C VAL A 722 -24.47 28.97 7.85
N LEU A 723 -24.79 28.50 9.06
CA LEU A 723 -24.06 28.90 10.27
C LEU A 723 -22.64 28.31 10.32
N ALA A 724 -22.46 27.06 9.91
CA ALA A 724 -21.14 26.43 9.77
C ALA A 724 -20.30 27.18 8.74
N GLN A 725 -20.87 27.44 7.55
CA GLN A 725 -20.25 28.28 6.52
C GLN A 725 -19.94 29.68 7.06
N SER A 726 -20.76 30.29 7.92
CA SER A 726 -20.46 31.61 8.50
C SER A 726 -19.46 31.63 9.67
N GLY A 727 -18.78 30.51 9.96
CA GLY A 727 -17.78 30.42 11.05
C GLY A 727 -18.39 30.19 12.44
N HIS A 728 -19.56 29.54 12.51
CA HIS A 728 -20.22 29.14 13.76
C HIS A 728 -20.45 27.61 13.87
N PRO A 729 -19.41 26.76 13.66
CA PRO A 729 -19.57 25.31 13.59
C PRO A 729 -20.15 24.69 14.86
N GLY A 730 -19.88 25.24 16.05
CA GLY A 730 -20.47 24.75 17.31
C GLY A 730 -21.98 24.99 17.44
N VAL A 731 -22.51 26.07 16.85
CA VAL A 731 -23.96 26.33 16.81
C VAL A 731 -24.62 25.45 15.77
N ALA A 732 -23.98 25.30 14.60
CA ALA A 732 -24.39 24.34 13.59
C ALA A 732 -24.46 22.91 14.14
N LEU A 733 -23.45 22.47 14.90
CA LEU A 733 -23.41 21.16 15.55
C LEU A 733 -24.65 20.92 16.45
N GLY A 734 -25.05 21.93 17.22
CA GLY A 734 -26.27 21.87 18.05
C GLY A 734 -27.56 21.74 17.23
N LEU A 735 -27.65 22.48 16.13
CA LEU A 735 -28.81 22.42 15.21
C LEU A 735 -28.87 21.09 14.45
N ARG A 736 -27.75 20.61 13.88
CA ARG A 736 -27.67 19.29 13.22
C ARG A 736 -28.04 18.16 14.17
N ARG A 737 -27.55 18.19 15.42
CA ARG A 737 -27.97 17.21 16.46
C ARG A 737 -29.46 17.27 16.75
N ARG A 738 -30.07 18.46 16.80
CA ARG A 738 -31.53 18.62 16.96
C ARG A 738 -32.31 18.06 15.77
N ALA A 739 -31.84 18.32 14.54
CA ALA A 739 -32.45 17.77 13.32
C ALA A 739 -32.36 16.23 13.29
N VAL A 740 -31.19 15.65 13.58
CA VAL A 740 -31.00 14.19 13.65
C VAL A 740 -31.89 13.54 14.72
N VAL A 741 -32.08 14.17 15.89
CA VAL A 741 -33.01 13.67 16.92
C VAL A 741 -34.47 13.70 16.48
N LEU A 742 -34.87 14.64 15.61
CA LEU A 742 -36.22 14.69 15.03
C LEU A 742 -36.40 13.67 13.89
N LEU A 743 -35.37 13.46 13.07
CA LEU A 743 -35.37 12.55 11.92
C LEU A 743 -35.21 11.08 12.30
N ALA A 744 -34.38 10.74 13.30
CA ALA A 744 -34.05 9.35 13.62
C ALA A 744 -35.28 8.46 13.91
N PRO A 745 -36.33 8.92 14.62
CA PRO A 745 -37.55 8.12 14.82
C PRO A 745 -38.41 7.93 13.56
N GLN A 746 -38.16 8.67 12.47
CA GLN A 746 -38.78 8.45 11.16
C GLN A 746 -37.89 7.55 10.29
N LEU A 747 -36.60 7.89 10.17
CA LEU A 747 -35.63 7.14 9.39
C LEU A 747 -35.45 5.70 9.89
N ALA A 748 -35.48 5.46 11.20
CA ALA A 748 -35.42 4.10 11.76
C ALA A 748 -36.68 3.27 11.46
N ARG A 749 -37.86 3.90 11.36
CA ARG A 749 -39.11 3.20 10.96
C ARG A 749 -39.15 2.88 9.47
N GLN A 750 -38.45 3.64 8.64
CA GLN A 750 -38.27 3.37 7.20
C GLN A 750 -37.22 2.28 6.92
N LEU A 751 -36.40 1.91 7.91
CA LEU A 751 -35.39 0.85 7.84
C LEU A 751 -35.88 -0.49 8.42
N ASP A 752 -37.14 -0.58 8.82
CA ASP A 752 -37.76 -1.84 9.24
C ASP A 752 -37.76 -2.82 8.05
N PRO A 753 -37.29 -4.08 8.18
CA PRO A 753 -37.22 -5.05 7.08
C PRO A 753 -38.53 -5.34 6.34
N ALA A 754 -39.69 -4.94 6.87
CA ALA A 754 -40.97 -4.97 6.16
C ALA A 754 -41.17 -3.80 5.16
N SER A 755 -40.25 -2.83 5.10
CA SER A 755 -40.34 -1.61 4.30
C SER A 755 -39.65 -1.77 2.94
N ASN A 756 -40.39 -1.63 1.84
CA ASN A 756 -39.78 -1.54 0.52
C ASN A 756 -39.23 -0.11 0.30
N LEU A 757 -37.94 0.02 0.03
CA LEU A 757 -37.24 1.30 -0.02
C LEU A 757 -37.37 1.96 -1.42
N ASP A 758 -38.42 2.77 -1.63
CA ASP A 758 -38.57 3.56 -2.86
C ASP A 758 -37.50 4.66 -3.02
N GLU A 759 -37.30 5.23 -4.22
CA GLU A 759 -36.24 6.22 -4.47
C GLU A 759 -36.36 7.48 -3.60
N SER A 760 -37.57 7.86 -3.18
CA SER A 760 -37.78 9.01 -2.28
C SER A 760 -37.45 8.66 -0.81
N ILE A 761 -37.69 7.42 -0.38
CA ILE A 761 -37.24 6.92 0.92
C ILE A 761 -35.71 6.77 0.91
N LEU A 762 -35.13 6.15 -0.13
CA LEU A 762 -33.68 6.06 -0.33
C LEU A 762 -33.02 7.44 -0.37
N GLY A 763 -33.62 8.41 -1.09
CA GLY A 763 -33.15 9.80 -1.12
C GLY A 763 -33.11 10.44 0.27
N ARG A 764 -34.19 10.30 1.06
CA ARG A 764 -34.27 10.80 2.45
C ARG A 764 -33.34 10.06 3.41
N GLN A 765 -33.10 8.76 3.18
CA GLN A 765 -32.13 7.96 3.92
C GLN A 765 -30.70 8.38 3.61
N LEU A 766 -30.36 8.62 2.33
CA LEU A 766 -29.07 9.17 1.90
C LEU A 766 -28.85 10.59 2.45
N GLU A 767 -29.86 11.46 2.42
CA GLU A 767 -29.80 12.80 3.03
C GLU A 767 -29.59 12.71 4.55
N GLY A 768 -30.43 11.94 5.25
CA GLY A 768 -30.34 11.73 6.69
C GLY A 768 -29.01 11.11 7.13
N LEU A 769 -28.46 10.18 6.35
CA LEU A 769 -27.14 9.59 6.57
C LEU A 769 -26.02 10.60 6.27
N THR A 770 -26.12 11.40 5.21
CA THR A 770 -25.16 12.48 4.90
C THR A 770 -25.12 13.54 6.02
N TRP A 771 -26.28 13.91 6.55
CA TRP A 771 -26.41 14.88 7.65
C TRP A 771 -25.94 14.32 9.01
N SER A 772 -26.09 13.01 9.24
CA SER A 772 -25.79 12.37 10.52
C SER A 772 -24.42 11.69 10.60
N ALA A 773 -23.80 11.28 9.48
CA ALA A 773 -22.50 10.61 9.46
C ALA A 773 -21.40 11.36 10.25
N PRO A 774 -21.26 12.70 10.18
CA PRO A 774 -20.31 13.45 10.99
C PRO A 774 -20.63 13.49 12.50
N GLN A 775 -21.79 12.99 12.93
CA GLN A 775 -22.22 12.90 14.33
C GLN A 775 -22.17 11.47 14.90
N ILE A 776 -22.54 10.47 14.09
CA ILE A 776 -22.59 9.06 14.51
C ILE A 776 -21.25 8.33 14.35
N GLY A 777 -20.33 8.88 13.55
CA GLY A 777 -19.01 8.31 13.32
C GLY A 777 -18.96 7.30 12.16
N ALA A 778 -17.74 6.96 11.74
CA ALA A 778 -17.50 6.22 10.51
C ALA A 778 -18.10 4.81 10.50
N GLU A 779 -18.03 4.04 11.60
CA GLU A 779 -18.61 2.68 11.65
C GLU A 779 -20.14 2.66 11.63
N PRO A 780 -20.88 3.41 12.48
CA PRO A 780 -22.34 3.45 12.38
C PRO A 780 -22.82 3.99 11.03
N ALA A 781 -22.12 4.98 10.46
CA ALA A 781 -22.43 5.49 9.12
C ALA A 781 -22.11 4.46 8.02
N ALA A 782 -21.04 3.67 8.16
CA ALA A 782 -20.70 2.58 7.25
C ALA A 782 -21.73 1.44 7.29
N ASN A 783 -22.27 1.13 8.47
CA ASN A 783 -23.26 0.08 8.66
C ASN A 783 -24.63 0.50 8.10
N TRP A 784 -25.03 1.76 8.31
CA TRP A 784 -26.22 2.34 7.68
C TRP A 784 -26.05 2.48 6.15
N TYR A 785 -24.86 2.87 5.66
CA TYR A 785 -24.60 2.81 4.22
C TYR A 785 -24.77 1.38 3.68
N GLN A 786 -24.27 0.36 4.39
CA GLN A 786 -24.35 -1.04 3.95
C GLN A 786 -25.78 -1.59 3.90
N SER A 787 -26.67 -1.22 4.84
CA SER A 787 -28.08 -1.62 4.76
C SER A 787 -28.83 -0.94 3.60
N LEU A 788 -28.43 0.30 3.25
CA LEU A 788 -28.95 0.99 2.06
C LEU A 788 -28.34 0.43 0.75
N ALA A 789 -27.07 0.04 0.75
CA ALA A 789 -26.28 -0.23 -0.46
C ALA A 789 -26.85 -1.33 -1.37
N ALA A 790 -27.55 -2.33 -0.80
CA ALA A 790 -28.24 -3.37 -1.56
C ALA A 790 -29.44 -2.85 -2.37
N HIS A 791 -29.94 -1.66 -2.04
CA HIS A 791 -31.14 -1.04 -2.59
C HIS A 791 -30.82 0.22 -3.41
N LEU A 792 -29.56 0.68 -3.47
CA LEU A 792 -29.20 1.90 -4.16
C LEU A 792 -29.14 1.68 -5.69
N PRO A 793 -29.89 2.44 -6.51
CA PRO A 793 -29.87 2.36 -7.98
C PRO A 793 -28.63 3.09 -8.55
N LEU A 794 -27.44 2.65 -8.14
CA LEU A 794 -26.18 3.36 -8.32
C LEU A 794 -25.80 3.65 -9.78
N LEU A 795 -26.20 2.78 -10.70
CA LEU A 795 -25.87 2.85 -12.14
C LEU A 795 -27.11 3.08 -13.04
N ASP A 796 -28.25 3.39 -12.43
CA ASP A 796 -29.51 3.58 -13.15
C ASP A 796 -29.52 4.91 -13.94
N THR A 797 -30.14 4.86 -15.11
CA THR A 797 -30.45 5.99 -16.00
C THR A 797 -31.57 6.87 -15.48
N GLU A 798 -32.54 6.32 -14.74
CA GLU A 798 -33.71 7.05 -14.24
C GLU A 798 -33.44 7.68 -12.87
N ALA A 799 -32.83 6.94 -11.94
CA ALA A 799 -32.54 7.38 -10.57
C ALA A 799 -31.28 8.28 -10.43
N LEU A 800 -31.16 9.27 -11.33
CA LEU A 800 -29.99 10.15 -11.44
C LEU A 800 -29.65 10.88 -10.12
N SER A 801 -30.66 11.26 -9.33
CA SER A 801 -30.47 12.01 -8.08
C SER A 801 -29.79 11.15 -7.02
N SER A 802 -30.25 9.92 -6.83
CA SER A 802 -29.75 9.00 -5.80
C SER A 802 -28.33 8.51 -6.11
N GLY A 803 -27.99 8.32 -7.39
CA GLY A 803 -26.63 8.00 -7.82
C GLY A 803 -25.61 9.12 -7.52
N VAL A 804 -25.99 10.40 -7.69
CA VAL A 804 -25.13 11.55 -7.35
C VAL A 804 -24.99 11.71 -5.83
N ARG A 805 -26.09 11.67 -5.09
CA ARG A 805 -26.09 11.71 -3.61
C ARG A 805 -25.23 10.59 -2.99
N SER A 806 -25.26 9.40 -3.60
CA SER A 806 -24.42 8.26 -3.19
C SER A 806 -22.93 8.52 -3.41
N LEU A 807 -22.55 9.21 -4.49
CA LEU A 807 -21.17 9.65 -4.71
C LEU A 807 -20.72 10.67 -3.66
N ASP A 808 -21.55 11.67 -3.35
CA ASP A 808 -21.22 12.67 -2.32
C ASP A 808 -21.03 12.02 -0.94
N LEU A 809 -21.89 11.07 -0.59
CA LEU A 809 -21.79 10.29 0.65
C LEU A 809 -20.56 9.37 0.68
N LEU A 810 -20.21 8.71 -0.43
CA LEU A 810 -18.98 7.91 -0.53
C LEU A 810 -17.71 8.76 -0.38
N ALA A 811 -17.73 10.01 -0.87
CA ALA A 811 -16.65 10.96 -0.64
C ALA A 811 -16.58 11.40 0.83
N LEU A 812 -17.72 11.69 1.46
CA LEU A 812 -17.83 12.05 2.89
C LEU A 812 -17.34 10.93 3.82
N LEU A 813 -17.62 9.66 3.49
CA LEU A 813 -17.14 8.47 4.21
C LEU A 813 -15.65 8.15 3.93
N GLY A 814 -14.99 8.88 3.03
CA GLY A 814 -13.60 8.65 2.66
C GLY A 814 -13.36 7.37 1.85
N TRP A 815 -14.42 6.76 1.30
CA TRP A 815 -14.36 5.47 0.60
C TRP A 815 -13.90 5.62 -0.86
N GLN A 816 -12.71 6.21 -1.04
CA GLN A 816 -12.16 6.66 -2.33
C GLN A 816 -12.17 5.59 -3.42
N ALA A 817 -11.92 4.32 -3.10
CA ALA A 817 -11.98 3.21 -4.06
C ALA A 817 -13.42 2.99 -4.61
N ARG A 818 -14.43 2.96 -3.72
CA ARG A 818 -15.85 2.81 -4.10
C ARG A 818 -16.36 4.05 -4.83
N TYR A 819 -15.96 5.24 -4.37
CA TYR A 819 -16.25 6.52 -5.02
C TYR A 819 -15.73 6.57 -6.47
N ARG A 820 -14.43 6.25 -6.67
CA ARG A 820 -13.78 6.21 -8.00
C ARG A 820 -14.42 5.18 -8.91
N TYR A 821 -14.69 3.97 -8.41
CA TYR A 821 -15.37 2.92 -9.16
C TYR A 821 -16.75 3.39 -9.65
N LEU A 822 -17.59 3.89 -8.73
CA LEU A 822 -18.93 4.34 -9.06
C LEU A 822 -18.93 5.51 -10.05
N TRP A 823 -18.06 6.50 -9.86
CA TRP A 823 -17.98 7.64 -10.78
C TRP A 823 -17.52 7.22 -12.18
N LEU A 824 -16.50 6.34 -12.28
CA LEU A 824 -16.06 5.79 -13.56
C LEU A 824 -17.19 5.04 -14.27
N GLN A 825 -17.91 4.15 -13.57
CA GLN A 825 -19.02 3.40 -14.15
C GLN A 825 -20.14 4.33 -14.65
N ARG A 826 -20.55 5.34 -13.85
CA ARG A 826 -21.54 6.34 -14.28
C ARG A 826 -21.06 7.15 -15.49
N HIS A 827 -19.77 7.49 -15.56
CA HIS A 827 -19.17 8.17 -16.72
C HIS A 827 -19.11 7.29 -17.96
N HIS A 828 -18.78 5.99 -17.84
CA HIS A 828 -18.79 5.04 -18.96
C HIS A 828 -20.19 4.80 -19.52
N LEU A 829 -21.21 4.81 -18.65
CA LEU A 829 -22.62 4.73 -19.03
C LEU A 829 -23.20 6.07 -19.57
N GLY A 830 -22.37 7.11 -19.73
CA GLY A 830 -22.79 8.41 -20.24
C GLY A 830 -23.72 9.21 -19.30
N LEU A 831 -23.86 8.78 -18.04
CA LEU A 831 -24.78 9.41 -17.09
C LEU A 831 -24.25 10.78 -16.66
N PRO A 832 -25.12 11.82 -16.61
CA PRO A 832 -24.70 13.15 -16.19
C PRO A 832 -24.18 13.10 -14.75
N THR A 833 -22.90 13.47 -14.58
CA THR A 833 -22.27 13.69 -13.27
C THR A 833 -21.76 15.13 -13.19
N PRO A 834 -22.02 15.86 -12.10
CA PRO A 834 -21.47 17.21 -11.91
C PRO A 834 -19.94 17.25 -12.08
N SER A 835 -19.42 18.32 -12.69
CA SER A 835 -18.00 18.44 -13.03
C SER A 835 -17.08 18.31 -11.80
N TYR A 836 -17.54 18.68 -10.59
CA TYR A 836 -16.77 18.52 -9.36
C TYR A 836 -16.46 17.05 -9.02
N HIS A 837 -17.23 16.05 -9.45
CA HIS A 837 -16.86 14.64 -9.22
C HIS A 837 -15.65 14.24 -10.05
N ARG A 838 -15.59 14.65 -11.33
CA ARG A 838 -14.39 14.44 -12.18
C ARG A 838 -13.17 15.13 -11.55
N LEU A 839 -13.36 16.31 -10.96
CA LEU A 839 -12.31 17.06 -10.29
C LEU A 839 -11.83 16.32 -9.03
N ASN A 840 -12.75 15.94 -8.15
CA ASN A 840 -12.45 15.20 -6.91
C ASN A 840 -11.78 13.85 -7.20
N VAL A 841 -12.22 13.13 -8.24
CA VAL A 841 -11.58 11.88 -8.67
C VAL A 841 -10.18 12.12 -9.24
N ALA A 842 -9.95 13.19 -10.00
CA ALA A 842 -8.62 13.54 -10.50
C ALA A 842 -7.68 13.99 -9.35
N ILE A 843 -8.19 14.74 -8.37
CA ILE A 843 -7.47 15.08 -7.13
C ILE A 843 -7.10 13.81 -6.35
N ALA A 844 -8.04 12.88 -6.15
CA ALA A 844 -7.81 11.63 -5.42
C ALA A 844 -6.84 10.67 -6.14
N GLN A 845 -6.79 10.71 -7.49
CA GLN A 845 -5.80 10.00 -8.30
C GLN A 845 -4.44 10.71 -8.36
N LEU A 846 -4.34 11.95 -7.89
CA LEU A 846 -3.20 12.85 -8.10
C LEU A 846 -2.90 13.06 -9.60
N ASP A 847 -3.95 13.04 -10.44
CA ASP A 847 -3.91 13.40 -11.85
C ASP A 847 -3.90 14.92 -12.00
N HIS A 848 -2.70 15.48 -11.80
CA HIS A 848 -2.45 16.91 -11.90
C HIS A 848 -2.65 17.45 -13.34
N ALA A 849 -2.71 16.59 -14.37
CA ALA A 849 -2.98 17.01 -15.75
C ALA A 849 -4.49 17.26 -15.97
N THR A 850 -5.35 16.31 -15.58
CA THR A 850 -6.81 16.50 -15.65
C THR A 850 -7.28 17.63 -14.74
N VAL A 851 -6.77 17.73 -13.50
CA VAL A 851 -7.11 18.86 -12.61
C VAL A 851 -6.68 20.20 -13.23
N GLY A 852 -5.53 20.25 -13.92
CA GLY A 852 -5.08 21.45 -14.66
C GLY A 852 -6.05 21.84 -15.76
N GLN A 853 -6.32 20.92 -16.69
CA GLN A 853 -7.23 21.13 -17.83
C GLN A 853 -8.62 21.59 -17.38
N MET A 854 -9.14 21.04 -16.26
CA MET A 854 -10.45 21.39 -15.73
C MET A 854 -10.53 22.79 -15.11
N LEU A 855 -9.44 23.29 -14.55
CA LEU A 855 -9.38 24.66 -13.99
C LEU A 855 -9.15 25.70 -15.09
N ASP A 856 -8.29 25.40 -16.06
CA ASP A 856 -7.95 26.33 -17.15
C ASP A 856 -9.02 26.39 -18.25
N ASP A 857 -10.02 25.50 -18.23
CA ASP A 857 -11.22 25.59 -19.06
C ASP A 857 -12.25 26.60 -18.44
N PRO A 858 -12.49 27.76 -19.10
CA PRO A 858 -13.47 28.74 -18.64
C PRO A 858 -14.92 28.33 -18.97
N GLY A 859 -15.13 27.35 -19.86
CA GLY A 859 -16.44 26.81 -20.20
C GLY A 859 -16.96 25.80 -19.16
N GLN A 860 -16.10 25.33 -18.25
CA GLN A 860 -16.46 24.28 -17.31
C GLN A 860 -17.17 24.81 -16.04
N PRO A 861 -18.37 24.28 -15.70
CA PRO A 861 -19.21 24.78 -14.60
C PRO A 861 -18.74 24.26 -13.23
N LEU A 862 -17.54 24.65 -12.83
CA LEU A 862 -17.00 24.43 -11.48
C LEU A 862 -17.30 25.63 -10.56
N ALA A 863 -17.81 25.36 -9.36
CA ALA A 863 -18.06 26.38 -8.36
C ALA A 863 -16.73 26.92 -7.75
N PRO A 864 -16.73 28.09 -7.08
CA PRO A 864 -15.52 28.65 -6.49
C PRO A 864 -14.90 27.76 -5.38
N SER A 865 -15.71 26.92 -4.72
CA SER A 865 -15.25 25.85 -3.80
C SER A 865 -14.40 24.80 -4.51
N ASP A 866 -14.86 24.38 -5.68
CA ASP A 866 -14.26 23.29 -6.45
C ASP A 866 -12.99 23.81 -7.10
N ARG A 867 -13.05 25.03 -7.66
CA ARG A 867 -11.87 25.72 -8.20
C ARG A 867 -10.82 25.99 -7.13
N LEU A 868 -11.21 26.30 -5.88
CA LEU A 868 -10.30 26.33 -4.73
C LEU A 868 -9.69 24.95 -4.44
N ALA A 869 -10.50 23.89 -4.34
CA ALA A 869 -10.00 22.53 -4.05
C ALA A 869 -9.01 22.03 -5.12
N GLY A 870 -9.32 22.23 -6.39
CA GLY A 870 -8.42 21.91 -7.51
C GLY A 870 -7.14 22.75 -7.49
N ALA A 871 -7.24 24.06 -7.26
CA ALA A 871 -6.08 24.93 -7.18
C ALA A 871 -5.15 24.55 -6.01
N MET A 872 -5.70 24.18 -4.85
CA MET A 872 -4.91 23.62 -3.75
C MET A 872 -4.22 22.29 -4.14
N ALA A 873 -4.91 21.39 -4.83
CA ALA A 873 -4.36 20.09 -5.25
C ALA A 873 -3.27 20.17 -6.34
N LEU A 874 -3.22 21.27 -7.09
CA LEU A 874 -2.11 21.60 -8.01
C LEU A 874 -1.03 22.47 -7.37
N GLU A 875 -1.22 22.89 -6.12
CA GLU A 875 -0.42 23.94 -5.48
C GLU A 875 -0.35 25.26 -6.31
N ARG A 876 -1.46 25.60 -7.01
CA ARG A 876 -1.73 26.94 -7.57
C ARG A 876 -2.25 27.84 -6.46
N ARG A 877 -1.32 28.33 -5.64
CA ARG A 877 -1.56 28.96 -4.34
C ARG A 877 -2.19 30.36 -4.47
N GLY A 878 -1.87 31.08 -5.54
CA GLY A 878 -2.45 32.38 -5.89
C GLY A 878 -3.87 32.26 -6.40
N ASP A 879 -4.15 31.34 -7.32
CA ASP A 879 -5.52 31.03 -7.76
C ASP A 879 -6.39 30.55 -6.59
N ALA A 880 -5.85 29.66 -5.76
CA ALA A 880 -6.50 29.21 -4.53
C ALA A 880 -6.77 30.39 -3.57
N MET A 881 -5.81 31.30 -3.38
CA MET A 881 -5.99 32.50 -2.54
C MET A 881 -7.11 33.39 -3.06
N GLN A 882 -7.18 33.63 -4.38
CA GLN A 882 -8.24 34.42 -4.98
C GLN A 882 -9.63 33.78 -4.78
N HIS A 883 -9.74 32.46 -4.96
CA HIS A 883 -11.00 31.74 -4.72
C HIS A 883 -11.40 31.70 -3.24
N ALA A 884 -10.45 31.49 -2.32
CA ALA A 884 -10.72 31.55 -0.88
C ALA A 884 -11.15 32.96 -0.42
N LEU A 885 -10.49 34.02 -0.91
CA LEU A 885 -10.89 35.41 -0.65
C LEU A 885 -12.23 35.79 -1.31
N LEU A 886 -12.59 35.18 -2.44
CA LEU A 886 -13.90 35.37 -3.08
C LEU A 886 -15.02 34.70 -2.27
N LEU A 887 -14.80 33.45 -1.83
CA LEU A 887 -15.70 32.72 -0.94
C LEU A 887 -15.86 33.47 0.40
N HIS A 888 -14.77 33.96 0.97
CA HIS A 888 -14.82 34.67 2.26
C HIS A 888 -15.63 35.97 2.19
N ARG A 889 -15.45 36.77 1.13
CA ARG A 889 -16.27 37.97 0.87
C ARG A 889 -17.74 37.66 0.57
N ARG A 890 -18.08 36.42 0.19
CA ARG A 890 -19.45 35.92 0.01
C ARG A 890 -20.06 35.31 1.29
N GLY A 891 -19.37 35.41 2.43
CA GLY A 891 -19.88 34.99 3.73
C GLY A 891 -19.54 33.55 4.15
N ALA A 892 -18.73 32.83 3.37
CA ALA A 892 -18.12 31.59 3.83
C ALA A 892 -16.93 31.87 4.75
N ASP A 893 -16.61 30.96 5.67
CA ASP A 893 -15.45 31.03 6.53
C ASP A 893 -14.34 30.23 5.86
N GLN A 894 -13.45 30.97 5.22
CA GLN A 894 -12.25 30.42 4.57
C GLN A 894 -10.98 30.95 5.24
N ARG A 895 -11.09 31.37 6.52
CA ARG A 895 -9.98 31.95 7.26
C ARG A 895 -8.85 30.95 7.44
N GLY A 896 -9.14 29.66 7.64
CA GLY A 896 -8.12 28.61 7.74
C GLY A 896 -7.37 28.39 6.43
N GLU A 897 -8.08 28.37 5.30
CA GLU A 897 -7.56 28.20 3.96
C GLU A 897 -6.73 29.41 3.53
N ILE A 898 -7.24 30.64 3.73
CA ILE A 898 -6.52 31.90 3.50
C ILE A 898 -5.23 31.93 4.33
N VAL A 899 -5.30 31.63 5.64
CA VAL A 899 -4.14 31.58 6.53
C VAL A 899 -3.11 30.53 6.09
N SER A 900 -3.57 29.34 5.70
CA SER A 900 -2.72 28.25 5.21
C SER A 900 -2.01 28.63 3.90
N LEU A 901 -2.73 29.23 2.96
CA LEU A 901 -2.19 29.69 1.67
C LEU A 901 -1.24 30.89 1.83
N ALA A 902 -1.54 31.83 2.73
CA ALA A 902 -0.64 32.94 3.05
C ALA A 902 0.63 32.45 3.76
N ASN A 903 0.54 31.44 4.64
CA ASN A 903 1.71 30.80 5.26
C ASN A 903 2.52 29.96 4.26
N LYS A 904 1.93 29.51 3.13
CA LYS A 904 2.66 28.92 1.98
C LYS A 904 3.28 29.97 1.06
N MET A 905 2.64 31.15 0.95
CA MET A 905 3.06 32.31 0.15
C MET A 905 3.42 33.52 1.03
N PRO A 906 4.41 33.41 1.93
CA PRO A 906 4.77 34.51 2.81
C PRO A 906 5.25 35.73 2.00
N GLN A 907 4.71 36.88 2.41
CA GLN A 907 5.16 38.21 2.02
C GLN A 907 5.28 39.01 3.32
N ARG A 908 6.50 39.23 3.80
CA ARG A 908 6.73 39.89 5.10
C ARG A 908 8.06 40.64 5.16
N ALA A 909 8.10 41.64 6.02
CA ALA A 909 9.34 42.20 6.54
C ALA A 909 9.37 41.96 8.05
N SER A 910 10.47 41.41 8.56
CA SER A 910 10.66 41.19 10.00
C SER A 910 12.00 41.73 10.47
N ILE A 911 12.03 42.32 11.65
CA ILE A 911 13.25 42.65 12.38
C ILE A 911 13.22 41.89 13.71
N GLY A 912 14.25 41.08 13.94
CA GLY A 912 14.38 40.25 15.12
C GLY A 912 15.72 40.44 15.78
N HIS A 913 15.68 40.60 17.09
CA HIS A 913 16.85 40.54 17.97
C HIS A 913 16.77 39.24 18.77
N ARG A 914 17.87 38.49 18.85
CA ARG A 914 17.98 37.22 19.59
C ARG A 914 19.28 37.18 20.38
N TYR A 915 19.14 37.02 21.68
CA TYR A 915 20.18 36.58 22.59
C TYR A 915 20.20 35.04 22.66
N GLN A 916 21.38 34.44 22.64
CA GLN A 916 21.58 33.01 22.80
C GLN A 916 22.91 32.73 23.50
N GLU A 917 22.88 31.89 24.53
CA GLU A 917 24.08 31.30 25.15
C GLU A 917 24.41 29.95 24.51
N ILE A 918 25.71 29.67 24.36
CA ILE A 918 26.26 28.36 24.00
C ILE A 918 27.48 28.15 24.90
N GLY A 919 27.39 27.30 25.92
CA GLY A 919 28.47 27.18 26.90
C GLY A 919 28.71 28.49 27.65
N GLU A 920 29.97 28.97 27.64
CA GLU A 920 30.36 30.27 28.23
C GLU A 920 30.21 31.45 27.24
N LEU A 921 29.90 31.20 25.96
CA LEU A 921 29.79 32.21 24.91
C LEU A 921 28.37 32.78 24.77
N SER A 922 28.26 34.11 24.82
CA SER A 922 27.01 34.86 24.57
C SER A 922 26.96 35.38 23.12
N LEU A 923 25.78 35.35 22.49
CA LEU A 923 25.57 35.80 21.11
C LEU A 923 24.31 36.66 20.95
N GLU A 924 24.47 37.93 20.57
CA GLU A 924 23.39 38.86 20.24
C GLU A 924 23.23 39.04 18.71
N ARG A 925 22.26 38.34 18.11
CA ARG A 925 21.92 38.50 16.69
C ARG A 925 20.81 39.50 16.46
N THR A 926 21.08 40.56 15.70
CA THR A 926 20.05 41.48 15.18
C THR A 926 19.94 41.32 13.67
N GLN A 927 18.80 40.82 13.18
CA GLN A 927 18.58 40.51 11.76
C GLN A 927 17.27 41.11 11.22
N ALA A 928 17.35 41.68 10.01
CA ALA A 928 16.22 42.05 9.18
C ALA A 928 16.04 41.01 8.06
N ILE A 929 14.81 40.55 7.83
CA ILE A 929 14.45 39.62 6.77
C ILE A 929 13.34 40.23 5.92
N PHE A 930 13.55 40.26 4.61
CA PHE A 930 12.52 40.60 3.62
C PHE A 930 12.20 39.37 2.77
N GLU A 931 11.01 38.80 2.94
CA GLU A 931 10.56 37.58 2.27
C GLU A 931 9.41 37.92 1.32
N ARG A 932 9.49 37.48 0.06
CA ARG A 932 8.43 37.64 -0.94
C ARG A 932 8.25 36.39 -1.79
N THR A 933 7.04 35.85 -1.78
CA THR A 933 6.67 34.62 -2.51
C THR A 933 5.70 34.88 -3.67
N SER A 934 5.91 34.15 -4.76
CA SER A 934 4.99 33.96 -5.89
C SER A 934 4.55 32.49 -5.98
N GLU A 935 3.68 32.15 -6.93
CA GLU A 935 3.15 30.79 -7.15
C GLU A 935 4.18 29.65 -6.99
N ARG A 936 5.32 29.74 -7.69
CA ARG A 936 6.35 28.68 -7.69
C ARG A 936 7.70 29.11 -7.11
N TRP A 937 7.95 30.42 -6.97
CA TRP A 937 9.25 30.95 -6.54
C TRP A 937 9.08 31.93 -5.38
N GLY A 938 9.84 31.75 -4.30
CA GLY A 938 10.05 32.79 -3.29
C GLY A 938 11.49 33.27 -3.30
N ALA A 939 11.66 34.56 -3.02
CA ALA A 939 12.94 35.17 -2.72
C ALA A 939 12.92 35.69 -1.28
N GLU A 940 14.00 35.46 -0.55
CA GLU A 940 14.21 35.97 0.80
C GLU A 940 15.59 36.61 0.88
N LEU A 941 15.65 37.84 1.39
CA LEU A 941 16.89 38.55 1.69
C LEU A 941 16.99 38.70 3.21
N ALA A 942 18.02 38.10 3.80
CA ALA A 942 18.37 38.28 5.21
C ALA A 942 19.64 39.14 5.31
N ILE A 943 19.60 40.16 6.16
CA ILE A 943 20.72 41.04 6.49
C ILE A 943 20.75 41.19 8.01
N GLY A 944 21.91 41.07 8.64
CA GLY A 944 22.01 41.27 10.09
C GLY A 944 23.43 41.35 10.60
N SER A 945 23.56 41.69 11.88
CA SER A 945 24.78 41.56 12.67
C SER A 945 24.59 40.51 13.77
N ILE A 946 25.71 39.95 14.23
CA ILE A 946 25.83 39.08 15.40
C ILE A 946 26.97 39.67 16.22
N SER A 947 26.67 40.18 17.40
CA SER A 947 27.72 40.40 18.41
C SER A 947 28.03 39.06 19.07
N LEU A 948 29.30 38.80 19.31
CA LEU A 948 29.77 37.75 20.21
C LEU A 948 30.30 38.43 21.47
N ASP A 949 30.17 37.77 22.62
CA ASP A 949 30.64 38.28 23.91
C ASP A 949 31.33 37.14 24.68
N GLU A 950 32.59 37.38 25.04
CA GLU A 950 33.53 36.40 25.60
C GLU A 950 33.76 36.61 27.12
N ASP A 951 33.00 37.48 27.80
CA ASP A 951 33.30 38.02 29.15
C ASP A 951 33.57 36.97 30.26
N ASP A 952 33.03 35.74 30.16
CA ASP A 952 33.24 34.62 31.10
C ASP A 952 34.14 33.49 30.56
N LEU A 953 34.63 33.55 29.30
CA LEU A 953 35.42 32.48 28.69
C LEU A 953 36.82 32.32 29.30
N SER A 954 37.32 31.08 29.30
CA SER A 954 38.68 30.75 29.79
C SER A 954 39.79 31.59 29.10
N PRO A 955 40.71 32.22 29.86
CA PRO A 955 41.55 33.34 29.39
C PRO A 955 42.66 32.99 28.38
N ASN A 956 42.71 31.74 27.89
CA ASN A 956 43.59 31.30 26.81
C ASN A 956 42.85 31.21 25.45
N LEU A 957 41.53 31.40 25.42
CA LEU A 957 40.66 31.19 24.25
C LEU A 957 40.15 32.49 23.61
N THR A 958 40.63 33.67 24.04
CA THR A 958 40.10 34.96 23.57
C THR A 958 40.29 35.15 22.07
N SER A 959 39.22 35.25 21.29
CA SER A 959 39.30 35.45 19.84
C SER A 959 39.32 36.95 19.52
N HIS A 960 40.50 37.57 19.72
CA HIS A 960 40.83 39.01 19.58
C HIS A 960 40.40 39.71 18.28
N ASP A 961 39.81 38.98 17.33
CA ASP A 961 39.41 39.42 16.00
C ASP A 961 37.92 39.07 15.70
N LEU A 962 37.05 38.75 16.68
CA LEU A 962 35.76 38.08 16.39
C LEU A 962 34.50 38.64 17.07
N ASP A 963 34.53 39.90 17.50
CA ASP A 963 33.44 40.60 18.19
C ASP A 963 32.16 40.76 17.33
N GLU A 964 32.26 41.14 16.05
CA GLU A 964 31.11 41.33 15.15
C GLU A 964 31.14 40.41 13.91
N GLU A 965 30.05 39.71 13.63
CA GLU A 965 29.79 39.08 12.32
C GLU A 965 28.59 39.75 11.63
N ARG A 966 28.78 40.27 10.41
CA ARG A 966 27.71 40.77 9.53
C ARG A 966 27.35 39.72 8.48
N LEU A 967 26.08 39.38 8.39
CA LEU A 967 25.57 38.40 7.42
C LEU A 967 24.73 39.07 6.34
N VAL A 968 24.91 38.65 5.09
CA VAL A 968 24.01 38.94 3.97
C VAL A 968 23.75 37.66 3.21
N ALA A 969 22.51 37.17 3.22
CA ALA A 969 22.11 35.92 2.58
C ALA A 969 20.90 36.12 1.65
N LEU A 970 21.00 35.57 0.44
CA LEU A 970 19.92 35.51 -0.54
C LEU A 970 19.43 34.07 -0.67
N SER A 971 18.14 33.86 -0.42
CA SER A 971 17.49 32.55 -0.53
C SER A 971 16.46 32.50 -1.66
N ALA A 972 16.62 31.53 -2.56
CA ALA A 972 15.67 31.19 -3.61
C ALA A 972 14.94 29.89 -3.24
N THR A 973 13.60 29.94 -3.16
CA THR A 973 12.75 28.78 -2.82
C THR A 973 11.84 28.40 -3.98
N HIS A 974 12.17 27.32 -4.67
CA HIS A 974 11.31 26.69 -5.67
C HIS A 974 10.30 25.73 -5.00
N ARG A 975 9.02 25.91 -5.30
CA ARG A 975 7.90 25.16 -4.71
C ARG A 975 7.11 24.43 -5.81
N GLY A 976 7.46 23.17 -6.06
CA GLY A 976 6.69 22.26 -6.91
C GLY A 976 5.40 21.77 -6.26
N ILE A 977 4.82 20.72 -6.85
CA ILE A 977 3.56 20.10 -6.39
C ILE A 977 3.82 19.16 -5.20
N ARG A 978 4.86 18.32 -5.28
CA ARG A 978 5.26 17.40 -4.20
C ARG A 978 6.61 17.73 -3.56
N SER A 979 7.30 18.77 -4.03
CA SER A 979 8.64 19.12 -3.56
C SER A 979 8.81 20.60 -3.28
N ILE A 980 9.63 20.92 -2.28
CA ILE A 980 10.09 22.28 -1.98
C ILE A 980 11.61 22.22 -1.90
N THR A 981 12.28 23.04 -2.71
CA THR A 981 13.74 23.18 -2.72
C THR A 981 14.09 24.62 -2.38
N ARG A 982 14.87 24.84 -1.33
CA ARG A 982 15.41 26.15 -0.95
C ARG A 982 16.92 26.11 -1.08
N LEU A 983 17.45 26.95 -1.94
CA LEU A 983 18.88 27.27 -2.02
C LEU A 983 19.10 28.61 -1.31
N SER A 984 20.11 28.69 -0.46
CA SER A 984 20.62 29.92 0.14
C SER A 984 22.08 30.06 -0.25
N VAL A 985 22.47 31.27 -0.65
CA VAL A 985 23.87 31.67 -0.80
C VAL A 985 24.01 33.01 -0.09
N GLY A 986 25.03 33.12 0.75
CA GLY A 986 25.34 34.34 1.48
C GLY A 986 26.83 34.56 1.62
N SER A 987 27.17 35.72 2.19
CA SER A 987 28.51 36.03 2.67
C SER A 987 28.40 36.38 4.14
N ARG A 988 29.42 36.00 4.90
CA ARG A 988 29.65 36.52 6.24
C ARG A 988 30.91 37.36 6.23
N ASP A 989 30.77 38.58 6.72
CA ASP A 989 31.82 39.58 6.94
C ASP A 989 32.10 39.56 8.44
N SER A 990 33.35 39.37 8.87
CA SER A 990 33.71 39.39 10.30
C SER A 990 35.14 39.86 10.48
N ASP A 991 35.46 40.43 11.64
CA ASP A 991 36.74 41.12 11.85
C ASP A 991 37.97 40.19 11.69
N ALA A 992 37.79 38.87 11.79
CA ALA A 992 38.78 37.84 11.52
C ALA A 992 38.86 37.45 10.03
N GLU A 993 37.77 36.93 9.45
CA GLU A 993 37.77 36.41 8.08
C GLU A 993 36.38 36.34 7.43
N ASN A 994 36.35 36.52 6.11
CA ASN A 994 35.14 36.64 5.29
C ASN A 994 34.90 35.40 4.42
N HIS A 995 33.92 34.57 4.80
CA HIS A 995 33.57 33.33 4.10
C HIS A 995 32.23 33.41 3.35
N LEU A 996 32.05 32.54 2.36
CA LEU A 996 30.79 32.37 1.64
C LEU A 996 30.01 31.19 2.23
N GLU A 997 28.76 31.41 2.61
CA GLU A 997 27.91 30.35 3.16
C GLU A 997 26.89 29.85 2.13
N ALA A 998 26.72 28.53 2.01
CA ALA A 998 25.69 27.94 1.14
C ALA A 998 24.83 26.90 1.89
N ARG A 999 23.52 26.87 1.60
CA ARG A 999 22.57 25.92 2.19
C ARG A 999 21.58 25.42 1.15
N LEU A 1000 21.43 24.11 1.02
CA LEU A 1000 20.47 23.45 0.15
C LEU A 1000 19.53 22.57 0.99
N GLY A 1001 18.27 23.00 1.14
CA GLY A 1001 17.21 22.20 1.74
C GLY A 1001 16.25 21.68 0.68
N HIS A 1002 16.05 20.36 0.61
CA HIS A 1002 15.04 19.72 -0.24
C HIS A 1002 14.06 18.91 0.59
N ARG A 1003 12.75 19.13 0.42
CA ARG A 1003 11.69 18.30 1.01
C ARG A 1003 10.87 17.67 -0.11
N TYR A 1004 10.62 16.37 -0.01
CA TYR A 1004 9.83 15.59 -0.97
C TYR A 1004 8.70 14.83 -0.28
N ASN A 1005 7.47 15.09 -0.68
CA ASN A 1005 6.27 14.44 -0.15
C ASN A 1005 6.04 13.13 -0.93
N LEU A 1006 6.44 12.01 -0.33
CA LEU A 1006 6.24 10.66 -0.87
C LEU A 1006 4.75 10.30 -0.91
N THR A 1007 4.01 10.65 0.16
CA THR A 1007 2.55 10.56 0.23
C THR A 1007 1.97 11.77 0.96
N SER A 1008 0.64 11.85 1.12
CA SER A 1008 -0.02 12.84 1.98
C SER A 1008 0.25 12.68 3.49
N ARG A 1009 0.96 11.62 3.90
CA ARG A 1009 1.32 11.32 5.30
C ARG A 1009 2.81 10.99 5.51
N LEU A 1010 3.63 11.09 4.46
CA LEU A 1010 5.05 10.71 4.50
C LEU A 1010 5.88 11.70 3.66
N SER A 1011 6.85 12.36 4.27
CA SER A 1011 7.79 13.23 3.56
C SER A 1011 9.24 12.98 3.95
N ALA A 1012 10.12 12.93 2.96
CA ALA A 1012 11.56 12.93 3.15
C ALA A 1012 12.10 14.37 3.16
N ARG A 1013 13.18 14.60 3.90
CA ARG A 1013 13.96 15.83 3.96
C ARG A 1013 15.42 15.51 3.66
N PHE A 1014 16.06 16.38 2.91
CA PHE A 1014 17.50 16.39 2.67
C PHE A 1014 18.02 17.81 2.97
N LYS A 1015 19.19 17.90 3.60
CA LYS A 1015 19.91 19.14 3.89
C LYS A 1015 21.36 18.95 3.46
N ALA A 1016 21.92 19.96 2.80
CA ALA A 1016 23.35 20.11 2.59
C ALA A 1016 23.72 21.56 2.93
N ASP A 1017 24.44 21.77 4.02
CA ASP A 1017 24.98 23.08 4.42
C ASP A 1017 26.51 23.05 4.24
N TRP A 1018 27.10 24.15 3.75
CA TRP A 1018 28.52 24.32 3.46
C TRP A 1018 29.05 25.60 4.09
N GLN A 1019 30.27 25.55 4.65
CA GLN A 1019 30.95 26.66 5.33
C GLN A 1019 30.02 27.44 6.30
N GLN A 1020 29.43 26.73 7.26
CA GLN A 1020 28.65 27.33 8.34
C GLN A 1020 29.53 27.52 9.58
N PRO A 1021 29.57 28.66 10.28
CA PRO A 1021 30.20 28.72 11.60
C PRO A 1021 29.51 27.76 12.59
N SER A 1022 30.31 27.00 13.33
CA SER A 1022 29.82 25.87 14.13
C SER A 1022 28.83 26.28 15.23
N THR A 1023 27.96 25.35 15.63
CA THR A 1023 27.04 25.51 16.77
C THR A 1023 27.07 24.31 17.73
N ALA A 1024 28.20 23.59 17.80
CA ALA A 1024 28.35 22.38 18.60
C ALA A 1024 28.60 22.67 20.09
N ASN A 1025 29.48 23.62 20.37
CA ASN A 1025 29.83 24.22 21.67
C ASN A 1025 30.33 25.68 21.42
N ASP A 1026 30.77 26.38 22.47
CA ASP A 1026 31.38 27.72 22.41
C ASP A 1026 32.67 27.75 21.55
N THR A 1027 33.58 26.84 21.86
CA THR A 1027 34.95 26.83 21.36
C THR A 1027 34.99 26.62 19.83
N LEU A 1028 34.20 25.66 19.32
CA LEU A 1028 34.05 25.46 17.88
C LEU A 1028 33.26 26.59 17.21
N ARG A 1029 32.38 27.31 17.92
CA ARG A 1029 31.62 28.45 17.36
C ARG A 1029 32.51 29.64 17.00
N LEU A 1030 33.63 29.80 17.73
CA LEU A 1030 34.69 30.76 17.42
C LEU A 1030 35.63 30.20 16.34
N LEU A 1031 36.18 29.02 16.57
CA LEU A 1031 37.35 28.48 15.85
C LEU A 1031 37.04 27.68 14.57
N ALA A 1032 35.80 27.22 14.38
CA ALA A 1032 35.47 26.24 13.34
C ALA A 1032 34.27 26.62 12.45
N THR A 1033 34.38 26.26 11.18
CA THR A 1033 33.25 26.09 10.28
C THR A 1033 32.86 24.61 10.16
N GLU A 1034 31.67 24.34 9.63
CA GLU A 1034 31.12 23.01 9.47
C GLU A 1034 30.37 22.83 8.14
N ASP A 1035 30.58 21.66 7.54
CA ASP A 1035 29.77 21.14 6.44
C ASP A 1035 28.81 20.08 7.00
N ARG A 1036 27.52 20.17 6.67
CA ARG A 1036 26.48 19.27 7.18
C ARG A 1036 25.75 18.57 6.04
N LEU A 1037 25.69 17.25 6.08
CA LEU A 1037 24.82 16.43 5.24
C LEU A 1037 23.77 15.75 6.12
N GLY A 1038 22.49 16.04 5.87
CA GLY A 1038 21.37 15.53 6.67
C GLY A 1038 20.26 14.91 5.83
N ILE A 1039 19.72 13.79 6.32
CA ILE A 1039 18.50 13.15 5.82
C ILE A 1039 17.48 13.03 6.96
N GLY A 1040 16.20 13.24 6.66
CA GLY A 1040 15.12 13.07 7.64
C GLY A 1040 13.86 12.51 7.01
N LEU A 1041 13.02 11.89 7.83
CA LEU A 1041 11.77 11.26 7.44
C LEU A 1041 10.68 11.61 8.44
N ASP A 1042 9.62 12.26 7.98
CA ASP A 1042 8.43 12.58 8.77
C ASP A 1042 7.26 11.70 8.31
N TRP A 1043 6.70 10.91 9.22
CA TRP A 1043 5.58 10.01 8.98
C TRP A 1043 4.43 10.31 9.96
N MET A 1044 3.21 10.43 9.43
CA MET A 1044 1.98 10.62 10.22
C MET A 1044 1.08 9.39 10.06
N PRO A 1045 1.28 8.31 10.83
CA PRO A 1045 0.45 7.10 10.71
C PRO A 1045 -1.04 7.40 10.94
N THR A 1046 -1.36 8.26 11.91
CA THR A 1046 -2.73 8.75 12.17
C THR A 1046 -2.80 10.28 12.07
N LEU A 1047 -3.98 10.87 12.33
CA LEU A 1047 -4.12 12.33 12.41
C LEU A 1047 -3.51 12.93 13.70
N ARG A 1048 -3.26 12.10 14.73
CA ARG A 1048 -2.72 12.49 16.04
C ARG A 1048 -1.27 12.09 16.26
N ASP A 1049 -0.82 11.04 15.57
CA ASP A 1049 0.50 10.46 15.73
C ASP A 1049 1.47 10.95 14.65
N ARG A 1050 2.67 11.36 15.04
CA ARG A 1050 3.77 11.71 14.13
C ARG A 1050 5.06 11.06 14.61
N LEU A 1051 5.71 10.27 13.75
CA LEU A 1051 7.10 9.85 13.89
C LEU A 1051 7.97 10.78 13.04
N SER A 1052 9.07 11.27 13.61
CA SER A 1052 10.08 12.07 12.91
C SER A 1052 11.45 11.46 13.16
N LEU A 1053 12.18 11.16 12.10
CA LEU A 1053 13.57 10.70 12.15
C LEU A 1053 14.46 11.79 11.50
N ASP A 1054 15.61 12.10 12.09
CA ASP A 1054 16.66 12.96 11.50
C ASP A 1054 18.01 12.27 11.70
N ALA A 1055 18.83 12.21 10.65
CA ALA A 1055 20.19 11.69 10.69
C ALA A 1055 21.11 12.68 9.95
N ARG A 1056 22.18 13.11 10.63
CA ARG A 1056 23.12 14.13 10.15
C ARG A 1056 24.56 13.65 10.33
N HIS A 1057 25.38 13.87 9.32
CA HIS A 1057 26.84 13.83 9.42
C HIS A 1057 27.36 15.26 9.26
N THR A 1058 28.29 15.63 10.14
CA THR A 1058 28.97 16.92 10.13
C THR A 1058 30.46 16.70 9.87
N ARG A 1059 31.12 17.62 9.15
CA ARG A 1059 32.58 17.72 9.10
C ARG A 1059 32.97 19.09 9.62
N TYR A 1060 33.97 19.13 10.49
CA TYR A 1060 34.45 20.36 11.09
C TYR A 1060 35.75 20.77 10.41
N HIS A 1061 35.85 22.03 10.02
CA HIS A 1061 37.00 22.66 9.39
C HIS A 1061 37.41 23.89 10.21
N GLU A 1062 38.69 24.22 10.20
CA GLU A 1062 39.24 25.45 10.72
C GLU A 1062 38.56 26.66 10.06
N ARG A 1063 38.31 27.72 10.83
CA ARG A 1063 37.70 28.95 10.29
C ARG A 1063 38.61 29.71 9.32
N PHE A 1064 39.92 29.53 9.46
CA PHE A 1064 40.97 30.27 8.76
C PHE A 1064 41.40 29.52 7.48
N ASP A 1065 42.35 28.58 7.58
CA ASP A 1065 42.94 27.85 6.44
C ASP A 1065 42.06 26.69 5.87
N GLU A 1066 40.78 26.59 6.26
CA GLU A 1066 39.84 25.49 5.92
C GLU A 1066 40.32 24.05 6.27
N ASN A 1067 41.40 23.89 7.05
CA ASN A 1067 41.95 22.59 7.43
C ASN A 1067 40.94 21.74 8.22
N ARG A 1068 40.91 20.42 8.02
CA ARG A 1068 39.98 19.54 8.72
C ARG A 1068 40.35 19.36 10.20
N LEU A 1069 39.35 19.44 11.08
CA LEU A 1069 39.47 19.28 12.54
C LEU A 1069 38.90 17.94 13.05
N GLY A 1070 37.88 17.42 12.36
CA GLY A 1070 37.16 16.22 12.78
C GLY A 1070 35.82 16.03 12.05
N SER A 1071 34.97 15.18 12.59
CA SER A 1071 33.61 14.97 12.08
C SER A 1071 32.62 14.47 13.13
N GLY A 1072 31.38 14.96 13.06
CA GLY A 1072 30.29 14.55 13.94
C GLY A 1072 29.26 13.65 13.27
N ARG A 1073 28.46 12.96 14.09
CA ARG A 1073 27.26 12.21 13.70
C ARG A 1073 26.15 12.51 14.69
N TYR A 1074 24.93 12.70 14.19
CA TYR A 1074 23.76 13.00 15.01
C TYR A 1074 22.55 12.22 14.50
N PHE A 1075 21.80 11.63 15.42
CA PHE A 1075 20.55 10.92 15.15
C PHE A 1075 19.47 11.36 16.13
N GLU A 1076 18.29 11.75 15.62
CA GLU A 1076 17.07 11.96 16.40
C GLU A 1076 15.97 11.00 15.92
N SER A 1077 15.26 10.40 16.88
CA SER A 1077 13.98 9.75 16.66
C SER A 1077 12.96 10.30 17.65
N SER A 1078 11.91 10.96 17.18
CA SER A 1078 10.83 11.50 18.01
C SER A 1078 9.44 11.05 17.56
N TRP A 1079 8.66 10.49 18.50
CA TRP A 1079 7.25 10.13 18.33
C TRP A 1079 6.37 11.07 19.15
N GLU A 1080 5.51 11.84 18.48
CA GLU A 1080 4.53 12.74 19.09
C GLU A 1080 3.12 12.15 18.97
N HIS A 1081 2.34 12.22 20.05
CA HIS A 1081 0.93 11.86 20.12
C HIS A 1081 0.07 13.03 20.62
N ALA A 1082 -0.87 13.51 19.81
CA ALA A 1082 -1.78 14.60 20.16
C ALA A 1082 -2.95 14.13 21.06
N LEU A 1083 -2.80 14.32 22.37
CA LEU A 1083 -3.88 14.14 23.36
C LEU A 1083 -5.11 15.00 23.06
N LEU A 1084 -4.89 16.28 22.71
CA LEU A 1084 -5.93 17.20 22.25
C LEU A 1084 -5.49 17.88 20.96
N GLN A 1085 -6.40 17.93 19.99
CA GLN A 1085 -6.19 18.54 18.68
C GLN A 1085 -7.49 19.24 18.28
N GLY A 1086 -7.47 20.58 18.27
CA GLY A 1086 -8.60 21.40 17.84
C GLY A 1086 -8.12 22.63 17.07
N GLU A 1087 -9.04 23.30 16.37
CA GLU A 1087 -8.79 24.40 15.40
C GLU A 1087 -7.78 25.46 15.87
N THR A 1088 -7.73 25.73 17.18
CA THR A 1088 -6.84 26.76 17.74
C THR A 1088 -5.98 26.29 18.92
N ARG A 1089 -5.99 25.00 19.29
CA ARG A 1089 -5.22 24.47 20.44
C ARG A 1089 -4.76 23.03 20.23
N ARG A 1090 -3.50 22.75 20.60
CA ARG A 1090 -2.87 21.42 20.61
C ARG A 1090 -2.35 21.12 22.01
N LEU A 1091 -2.51 19.87 22.45
CA LEU A 1091 -1.75 19.27 23.56
C LEU A 1091 -1.16 17.95 23.03
N GLY A 1092 0.16 17.85 23.00
CA GLY A 1092 0.89 16.65 22.60
C GLY A 1092 1.75 16.08 23.72
N LEU A 1093 2.00 14.78 23.64
CA LEU A 1093 3.12 14.11 24.32
C LEU A 1093 4.17 13.75 23.28
N ARG A 1094 5.46 13.94 23.59
CA ARG A 1094 6.60 13.56 22.75
C ARG A 1094 7.46 12.55 23.49
N LEU A 1095 7.66 11.36 22.94
CA LEU A 1095 8.81 10.51 23.26
C LEU A 1095 9.93 10.87 22.29
N PHE A 1096 11.15 11.08 22.76
CA PHE A 1096 12.30 11.36 21.89
C PHE A 1096 13.56 10.63 22.37
N ALA A 1097 14.36 10.21 21.41
CA ALA A 1097 15.70 9.70 21.62
C ALA A 1097 16.66 10.47 20.71
N THR A 1098 17.77 10.96 21.26
CA THR A 1098 18.89 11.53 20.51
C THR A 1098 20.16 10.76 20.80
N HIS A 1099 21.06 10.72 19.82
CA HIS A 1099 22.45 10.28 19.97
C HIS A 1099 23.35 11.19 19.13
N GLU A 1100 24.45 11.65 19.72
CA GLU A 1100 25.49 12.42 19.06
C GLU A 1100 26.86 11.82 19.36
N SER A 1101 27.74 11.81 18.36
CA SER A 1101 29.16 11.46 18.48
C SER A 1101 30.00 12.50 17.77
N GLN A 1102 31.21 12.78 18.28
CA GLN A 1102 32.14 13.75 17.69
C GLN A 1102 33.55 13.15 17.63
N ASP A 1103 33.99 12.78 16.43
CA ASP A 1103 35.30 12.17 16.15
C ASP A 1103 36.34 13.27 15.80
N PRO A 1104 37.31 13.62 16.65
CA PRO A 1104 38.43 14.50 16.28
C PRO A 1104 39.41 13.81 15.31
N ASP A 1105 40.12 14.59 14.48
CA ASP A 1105 41.18 14.08 13.59
C ASP A 1105 42.54 13.86 14.30
N GLY A 1106 42.63 14.12 15.61
CA GLY A 1106 43.78 13.77 16.46
C GLY A 1106 45.04 14.64 16.32
N ARG A 1107 45.00 15.71 15.53
CA ARG A 1107 46.03 16.77 15.48
C ARG A 1107 45.37 18.11 15.13
N LEU A 1108 45.74 19.17 15.84
CA LEU A 1108 45.39 20.55 15.47
C LEU A 1108 46.16 21.00 14.21
N PRO A 1109 45.53 21.74 13.28
CA PRO A 1109 46.22 22.50 12.25
C PRO A 1109 47.20 23.51 12.85
N ASP A 1110 48.25 23.85 12.11
CA ASP A 1110 49.36 24.64 12.63
C ASP A 1110 48.93 26.07 13.04
N VAL A 1111 47.97 26.68 12.32
CA VAL A 1111 47.41 28.01 12.65
C VAL A 1111 46.57 28.00 13.93
N LEU A 1112 45.77 26.96 14.19
CA LEU A 1112 45.11 26.77 15.48
C LEU A 1112 46.11 26.44 16.60
N ALA A 1113 47.13 25.62 16.34
CA ALA A 1113 48.15 25.30 17.33
C ALA A 1113 48.97 26.54 17.76
N ASP A 1114 49.26 27.45 16.83
CA ASP A 1114 49.91 28.74 17.13
C ASP A 1114 48.99 29.71 17.91
N ARG A 1115 47.66 29.68 17.69
CA ARG A 1115 46.68 30.48 18.44
C ARG A 1115 46.40 29.92 19.85
N LEU A 1116 46.27 28.60 19.98
CA LEU A 1116 45.87 27.89 21.21
C LEU A 1116 47.06 27.53 22.11
N GLY A 1117 48.27 27.48 21.55
CA GLY A 1117 49.47 27.01 22.23
C GLY A 1117 49.69 25.49 22.12
N PRO A 1118 50.94 25.02 22.29
CA PRO A 1118 51.35 23.65 21.98
C PRO A 1118 50.87 22.57 22.97
N ASP A 1119 50.26 22.98 24.10
CA ASP A 1119 49.86 22.09 25.19
C ASP A 1119 48.33 21.77 25.20
N ILE A 1120 47.55 22.27 24.23
CA ILE A 1120 46.11 21.98 24.15
C ILE A 1120 45.84 20.68 23.39
N ASP A 1121 45.06 19.80 24.03
CA ASP A 1121 44.61 18.51 23.51
C ASP A 1121 43.56 18.70 22.39
N PRO A 1122 43.73 18.14 21.17
CA PRO A 1122 42.73 18.22 20.11
C PRO A 1122 41.35 17.68 20.52
N ASP A 1123 41.31 16.68 21.42
CA ASP A 1123 40.07 16.04 21.86
C ASP A 1123 39.23 17.00 22.73
N ALA A 1124 39.88 17.94 23.43
CA ALA A 1124 39.22 18.92 24.31
C ALA A 1124 38.41 20.01 23.57
N LEU A 1125 38.48 20.08 22.23
CA LEU A 1125 37.63 20.97 21.43
C LEU A 1125 36.23 20.39 21.17
N PHE A 1126 36.03 19.09 21.41
CA PHE A 1126 34.82 18.35 21.04
C PHE A 1126 34.06 17.84 22.27
N ASN A 1127 32.78 17.53 22.09
CA ASN A 1127 31.92 17.05 23.16
C ASN A 1127 31.92 15.50 23.22
N ASP A 1128 31.97 14.94 24.44
CA ASP A 1128 31.81 13.51 24.70
C ASP A 1128 30.56 12.91 24.02
N ASP A 1129 30.70 11.68 23.51
CA ASP A 1129 29.62 10.86 22.95
C ASP A 1129 28.40 10.79 23.88
N ALA A 1130 27.27 11.31 23.40
CA ALA A 1130 26.07 11.49 24.20
C ALA A 1130 24.87 10.73 23.63
N SER A 1131 24.01 10.24 24.51
CA SER A 1131 22.67 9.72 24.17
C SER A 1131 21.66 10.22 25.19
N VAL A 1132 20.49 10.70 24.73
CA VAL A 1132 19.39 11.14 25.61
C VAL A 1132 18.12 10.38 25.24
N LEU A 1133 17.41 9.85 26.24
CA LEU A 1133 16.04 9.35 26.10
C LEU A 1133 15.13 10.17 27.01
N GLY A 1134 14.10 10.79 26.43
CA GLY A 1134 13.26 11.74 27.16
C GLY A 1134 11.80 11.73 26.74
N LEU A 1135 10.99 12.32 27.63
CA LEU A 1135 9.58 12.59 27.43
C LEU A 1135 9.36 14.11 27.45
N GLY A 1136 8.40 14.59 26.67
CA GLY A 1136 7.99 15.99 26.67
C GLY A 1136 6.49 16.17 26.49
N LEU A 1137 6.03 17.36 26.81
CA LEU A 1137 4.66 17.82 26.68
C LEU A 1137 4.65 19.14 25.93
N SER A 1138 3.91 19.18 24.82
CA SER A 1138 3.73 20.36 23.97
C SER A 1138 2.33 20.92 24.15
N LEU A 1139 2.20 22.22 24.44
CA LEU A 1139 0.92 22.90 24.58
C LEU A 1139 0.96 24.20 23.79
N SER A 1140 0.17 24.32 22.72
CA SER A 1140 0.22 25.49 21.84
C SER A 1140 -1.15 25.99 21.39
N ARG A 1141 -1.20 27.27 21.05
CA ARG A 1141 -2.34 27.99 20.48
C ARG A 1141 -1.95 28.67 19.16
N GLY A 1142 -1.49 27.86 18.20
CA GLY A 1142 -0.85 28.32 16.96
C GLY A 1142 0.55 28.88 17.21
N ALA A 1143 1.42 28.81 16.21
CA ALA A 1143 2.83 29.21 16.36
C ALA A 1143 3.00 30.74 16.39
N PRO A 1144 3.63 31.32 17.44
CA PRO A 1144 4.24 32.65 17.37
C PRO A 1144 5.34 32.71 16.32
N GLY A 1145 5.64 33.90 15.80
CA GLY A 1145 6.74 34.12 14.84
C GLY A 1145 6.57 33.45 13.46
N ALA A 1146 5.47 32.73 13.24
CA ALA A 1146 5.18 32.05 11.99
C ALA A 1146 5.10 33.03 10.79
N PRO A 1147 5.45 32.61 9.55
CA PRO A 1147 5.43 33.49 8.38
C PRO A 1147 4.06 34.12 8.04
N TYR A 1148 2.97 33.60 8.58
CA TYR A 1148 1.65 34.26 8.62
C TYR A 1148 0.87 33.88 9.90
N PRO A 1149 0.02 34.78 10.46
CA PRO A 1149 -0.72 34.51 11.70
C PRO A 1149 -1.70 33.33 11.59
N GLN A 1150 -1.33 32.19 12.19
CA GLN A 1150 -2.11 30.95 12.15
C GLN A 1150 -3.48 31.04 12.83
N VAL A 1151 -3.58 31.81 13.91
CA VAL A 1151 -4.82 32.06 14.66
C VAL A 1151 -4.81 33.48 15.23
N ALA A 1152 -5.98 34.01 15.58
CA ALA A 1152 -6.12 35.33 16.17
C ALA A 1152 -5.37 35.43 17.52
N SER A 1153 -4.56 36.48 17.68
CA SER A 1153 -3.71 36.76 18.85
C SER A 1153 -4.46 36.73 20.21
N PRO A 1154 -3.75 36.50 21.33
CA PRO A 1154 -2.35 36.11 21.43
C PRO A 1154 -2.14 34.64 21.05
N ARG A 1155 -1.17 34.39 20.18
CA ARG A 1155 -0.60 33.06 19.91
C ARG A 1155 0.40 32.74 21.03
N TRP A 1156 0.59 31.46 21.32
CA TRP A 1156 1.58 31.02 22.30
C TRP A 1156 1.88 29.54 22.15
N GLN A 1157 3.06 29.13 22.59
CA GLN A 1157 3.54 27.76 22.60
C GLN A 1157 4.39 27.55 23.85
N LEU A 1158 4.14 26.45 24.56
CA LEU A 1158 4.88 26.00 25.72
C LEU A 1158 5.28 24.55 25.48
N ASP A 1159 6.57 24.30 25.33
CA ASP A 1159 7.13 22.95 25.22
C ASP A 1159 8.03 22.70 26.43
N VAL A 1160 7.86 21.56 27.09
CA VAL A 1160 8.67 21.13 28.23
C VAL A 1160 9.06 19.67 28.04
N SER A 1161 10.35 19.35 28.15
CA SER A 1161 10.89 17.98 28.09
C SER A 1161 11.86 17.68 29.23
N GLY A 1162 11.96 16.41 29.59
CA GLY A 1162 12.94 15.87 30.52
C GLY A 1162 13.32 14.44 30.17
N GLY A 1163 14.57 14.07 30.43
CA GLY A 1163 15.13 12.77 30.06
C GLY A 1163 16.38 12.42 30.87
N HIS A 1164 17.01 11.30 30.51
CA HIS A 1164 18.27 10.86 31.09
C HIS A 1164 19.35 10.86 30.01
N ARG A 1165 20.55 11.35 30.37
CA ARG A 1165 21.72 11.42 29.48
C ARG A 1165 22.69 10.28 29.83
N TRP A 1166 23.22 9.61 28.82
CA TRP A 1166 24.31 8.63 28.93
C TRP A 1166 25.51 9.12 28.11
N PRO A 1167 26.76 8.84 28.54
CA PRO A 1167 27.15 8.00 29.67
C PRO A 1167 27.08 8.67 31.06
N SER A 1168 26.98 10.00 31.14
CA SER A 1168 27.11 10.80 32.38
C SER A 1168 26.06 10.51 33.46
N ARG A 1169 24.88 10.00 33.10
CA ARG A 1169 23.72 9.75 33.99
C ARG A 1169 23.13 11.02 34.61
N GLU A 1170 23.35 12.17 33.99
CA GLU A 1170 22.68 13.43 34.32
C GLU A 1170 21.16 13.36 34.01
N LEU A 1171 20.39 14.27 34.61
CA LEU A 1171 19.01 14.56 34.20
C LEU A 1171 19.01 15.72 33.21
N ALA A 1172 18.70 15.41 31.96
CA ALA A 1172 18.54 16.40 30.91
C ALA A 1172 17.14 17.01 30.96
N GLY A 1173 17.01 18.32 30.70
CA GLY A 1173 15.71 18.99 30.69
C GLY A 1173 15.70 20.28 29.87
N SER A 1174 14.59 20.54 29.19
CA SER A 1174 14.38 21.73 28.38
C SER A 1174 12.98 22.30 28.54
N ALA A 1175 12.85 23.62 28.52
CA ALA A 1175 11.59 24.33 28.57
C ALA A 1175 11.65 25.58 27.68
N SER A 1176 10.68 25.77 26.81
CA SER A 1176 10.55 26.97 25.96
C SER A 1176 9.14 27.52 25.98
N LEU A 1177 9.03 28.85 26.10
CA LEU A 1177 7.81 29.62 26.05
C LEU A 1177 7.91 30.66 24.93
N MET A 1178 7.00 30.57 23.98
CA MET A 1178 6.83 31.57 22.92
C MET A 1178 5.46 32.23 23.09
N VAL A 1179 5.39 33.55 22.91
CA VAL A 1179 4.15 34.34 22.96
C VAL A 1179 4.16 35.38 21.84
N GLY A 1180 3.14 35.36 20.98
CA GLY A 1180 2.98 36.25 19.83
C GLY A 1180 1.70 37.07 19.92
N THR A 1181 1.81 38.41 19.84
CA THR A 1181 0.65 39.30 19.87
C THR A 1181 0.66 40.30 18.71
N ARG A 1182 -0.52 40.80 18.36
CA ARG A 1182 -0.71 41.82 17.31
C ARG A 1182 -0.58 43.20 17.94
N VAL A 1183 0.12 44.13 17.30
CA VAL A 1183 0.33 45.49 17.85
C VAL A 1183 -0.51 46.50 17.08
N PHE A 1184 -0.24 46.70 15.79
CA PHE A 1184 -0.85 47.75 14.98
C PHE A 1184 -1.88 47.25 13.95
N GLY A 1185 -1.78 46.01 13.46
CA GLY A 1185 -2.66 45.57 12.37
C GLY A 1185 -2.30 44.21 11.76
N SER A 1186 -1.76 44.23 10.54
CA SER A 1186 -1.22 43.04 9.87
C SER A 1186 0.20 42.75 10.38
N ASP A 1187 0.35 42.59 11.70
CA ASP A 1187 1.64 42.48 12.35
C ASP A 1187 1.65 41.54 13.55
N GLU A 1188 2.86 41.20 14.00
CA GLU A 1188 3.12 40.43 15.20
C GLU A 1188 4.39 40.91 15.88
N LEU A 1189 4.30 41.16 17.19
CA LEU A 1189 5.44 41.12 18.09
C LEU A 1189 5.44 39.75 18.79
N SER A 1190 6.48 38.95 18.56
CA SER A 1190 6.67 37.65 19.18
C SER A 1190 7.89 37.67 20.09
N LEU A 1191 7.70 37.23 21.34
CA LEU A 1191 8.75 36.95 22.29
C LEU A 1191 8.91 35.42 22.43
N GLU A 1192 10.14 34.95 22.31
CA GLU A 1192 10.60 33.58 22.56
C GLU A 1192 11.54 33.64 23.77
N ALA A 1193 11.40 32.71 24.70
CA ALA A 1193 12.31 32.55 25.84
C ALA A 1193 12.41 31.06 26.18
N GLY A 1194 13.61 30.54 26.38
CA GLY A 1194 13.83 29.12 26.62
C GLY A 1194 15.14 28.81 27.33
N ILE A 1195 15.17 27.61 27.90
CA ILE A 1195 16.32 27.01 28.57
C ILE A 1195 16.40 25.54 28.14
N ASP A 1196 17.59 25.10 27.73
CA ASP A 1196 17.93 23.68 27.55
C ASP A 1196 19.16 23.37 28.39
N ARG A 1197 19.11 22.27 29.15
CA ARG A 1197 20.26 21.70 29.85
C ARG A 1197 20.37 20.23 29.46
N GLY A 1198 21.38 19.92 28.65
CA GLY A 1198 21.74 18.55 28.30
C GLY A 1198 20.77 17.77 27.40
N THR A 1199 19.65 18.34 26.91
CA THR A 1199 18.83 17.65 25.87
C THR A 1199 19.38 17.86 24.46
N GLY A 1200 20.25 18.86 24.28
CA GLY A 1200 21.03 19.15 23.08
C GLY A 1200 22.46 18.59 23.07
N THR A 1201 23.32 19.26 22.30
CA THR A 1201 24.61 18.73 21.80
C THR A 1201 25.76 18.74 22.81
N ASP A 1202 25.62 19.44 23.94
CA ASP A 1202 26.59 19.51 25.04
C ASP A 1202 25.89 19.31 26.41
N GLU A 1203 26.64 19.38 27.51
CA GLU A 1203 26.07 19.38 28.88
C GLU A 1203 25.81 20.80 29.43
N SER A 1204 26.04 21.84 28.62
CA SER A 1204 25.87 23.23 29.02
C SER A 1204 24.40 23.58 29.29
N THR A 1205 24.19 24.71 29.96
CA THR A 1205 22.85 25.33 30.04
C THR A 1205 22.79 26.41 28.97
N ARG A 1206 21.95 26.19 27.96
CA ARG A 1206 21.73 27.11 26.83
C ARG A 1206 20.48 27.92 27.10
N LEU A 1207 20.62 29.19 27.47
CA LEU A 1207 19.51 30.14 27.43
C LEU A 1207 19.31 30.66 26.01
N ASN A 1208 18.05 30.90 25.65
CA ASN A 1208 17.71 31.70 24.48
C ASN A 1208 16.59 32.69 24.81
N ALA A 1209 16.67 33.87 24.21
CA ALA A 1209 15.61 34.87 24.24
C ALA A 1209 15.58 35.60 22.90
N ALA A 1210 14.41 35.72 22.28
CA ALA A 1210 14.28 36.49 21.04
C ALA A 1210 13.04 37.38 21.04
N LEU A 1211 13.22 38.61 20.58
CA LEU A 1211 12.16 39.58 20.31
C LEU A 1211 12.12 39.85 18.82
N ASN A 1212 11.06 39.38 18.15
CA ASN A 1212 10.87 39.53 16.72
C ASN A 1212 9.60 40.33 16.43
N TYR A 1213 9.75 41.45 15.75
CA TYR A 1213 8.64 42.20 15.16
C TYR A 1213 8.54 41.88 13.67
N GLN A 1214 7.38 41.40 13.22
CA GLN A 1214 7.13 41.11 11.81
C GLN A 1214 5.84 41.74 11.31
N TYR A 1215 5.95 42.38 10.15
CA TYR A 1215 4.85 42.97 9.40
C TYR A 1215 4.54 42.10 8.19
N PHE A 1216 3.29 41.66 8.08
CA PHE A 1216 2.80 40.85 6.96
C PHE A 1216 2.25 41.78 5.88
N PHE A 1217 2.88 41.78 4.71
CA PHE A 1217 2.26 42.33 3.51
C PHE A 1217 1.07 41.41 3.16
N GLY A 1218 -0.13 41.98 3.09
CA GLY A 1218 -1.35 41.20 2.85
C GLY A 1218 -1.34 40.49 1.49
N PRO A 1219 -2.12 39.40 1.35
CA PRO A 1219 -2.36 38.75 0.06
C PRO A 1219 -3.18 39.63 -0.90
#